data_AF-A0A8C0VAW2-F1
#
_entry.id   AF-A0A8C0VAW2-F1
#
_cell.length_a   1.000
_cell.length_b   1.000
_cell.length_c   1.000
_cell.angle_alpha   90.00
_cell.angle_beta   90.00
_cell.angle_gamma   90.00
#
_symmetry.space_group_name_H-M   'P 1'
#
loop_
_entity.id
_entity.type
_entity.pdbx_description
1 polymer ?
#
loop_
_entity_poly.entity_id
_entity_poly.type
_entity_poly.pdbx_seq_one_letter_code
_entity_poly.pdbx_strand_id
1 'polypeptide(L)'
;QVELEMIKSLTFFLTFFPPFCSRRVLEASIAENKASLKRTHPEVWSDSPNPYDRKRQDNCPVGLKNVGNTCWFSAVIQSLFNLLEFRRLVLNFNPPANAQDLPRNQKEHRNLPFMRELRYLFALLVGSKRKYVDPSRAVEILKDAFKSNDSQQQDVSEFTHKLLDWLEDAFQIKAEEERDGEKPKNPMVELFYGRFLAVGVLEGKKFENTEMFGQYPLQVNGFKDLHECLEAAMIEGEIESLHSENSAKSGQEHWFTELPPVLTFELSRFEFNQALGRPEKIHNKLEFPPILYLDRYMHKNREITRIKRDEIKRLKEYLTVLQQRLERTTEQQGPSSSDVPSTSPVQRSVIHKPFTQSRIPPDLPMHPAPRHITEEELSVLEGCLHRWRTEVENDTRDLQESISRIHRTIELMYSDKTMVQVPYRLHAVLVHEGQANAGHYWAYIYDHHQNRWMKYNDISVTKSTWEELERDSFGGYRNASAYCLMYINDKEQYLIQEEFNKETGQILVGMDTLPSDLRDYVKEDNKRFEKELEEWDAELAQKTQQEKLLSQIPRAPAPSPAIKLEYTRLLKLAQEDPPPECDYRLRHAIVYFIQNQAPKKIIERTLLEQFGDHNLSFDERCRNIMKVAQAKLEMIKPDEVNMEEYEEHSSYLEAGCTWMLNLMLLFLHSSYMEALLYLIYAYQNNKELLSKGPYRGHDEELISHYRRECLLKLNEHAAALFESGDDQEVNNGLIIMNELIVPCLPLLLVDEMEEKDIVAVEDMRNRWCSYLGQEMEPNLQEKLTDFLPKLLDCSTEIKGFNDPPKLPSYSTHELCERYARIMLSLSRTPADGR
;
A
#
# COMPACT_ATOMS: atom_id res chain seq x y z
N GLN A 1 13.02 8.45 -41.21
CA GLN A 1 12.44 9.22 -40.09
C GLN A 1 11.52 8.34 -39.25
N VAL A 2 10.51 7.69 -39.84
CA VAL A 2 9.66 6.68 -39.17
C VAL A 2 10.47 5.47 -38.65
N GLU A 3 11.41 4.95 -39.42
CA GLU A 3 12.31 3.87 -38.95
C GLU A 3 13.31 4.33 -37.87
N LEU A 4 13.65 5.62 -37.85
CA LEU A 4 14.53 6.21 -36.84
C LEU A 4 13.76 6.47 -35.53
N GLU A 5 12.47 6.80 -35.60
CA GLU A 5 11.57 6.88 -34.45
C GLU A 5 11.19 5.50 -33.90
N MET A 6 11.07 4.51 -34.77
CA MET A 6 10.82 3.13 -34.39
C MET A 6 12.05 2.51 -33.72
N ILE A 7 13.27 2.89 -34.16
CA ILE A 7 14.51 2.57 -33.44
C ILE A 7 14.59 3.35 -32.15
N LYS A 8 14.23 4.64 -32.08
CA LYS A 8 14.14 5.34 -30.78
C LYS A 8 13.14 4.67 -29.82
N SER A 9 12.03 4.12 -30.32
CA SER A 9 11.04 3.38 -29.53
C SER A 9 11.52 1.99 -29.11
N LEU A 10 12.21 1.26 -29.99
CA LEU A 10 12.86 -0.02 -29.66
C LEU A 10 14.05 0.18 -28.72
N THR A 11 14.84 1.25 -28.89
CA THR A 11 15.93 1.66 -28.01
C THR A 11 15.42 2.07 -26.64
N PHE A 12 14.24 2.72 -26.55
CA PHE A 12 13.58 3.03 -25.28
C PHE A 12 13.15 1.76 -24.52
N PHE A 13 12.85 0.67 -25.23
CA PHE A 13 12.52 -0.64 -24.65
C PHE A 13 13.77 -1.52 -24.38
N LEU A 14 14.80 -1.42 -25.22
CA LEU A 14 16.06 -2.18 -25.10
C LEU A 14 16.98 -1.66 -23.99
N THR A 15 16.74 -0.45 -23.48
CA THR A 15 17.35 0.06 -22.23
C THR A 15 16.72 -0.50 -20.95
N PHE A 16 15.72 -1.39 -21.07
CA PHE A 16 14.96 -1.96 -19.95
C PHE A 16 15.06 -3.49 -19.82
N PHE A 17 16.03 -4.13 -20.46
CA PHE A 17 16.29 -5.57 -20.23
C PHE A 17 17.41 -5.79 -19.19
N PRO A 18 17.13 -6.55 -18.10
CA PRO A 18 18.13 -6.93 -17.09
C PRO A 18 19.09 -8.00 -17.65
N PRO A 19 20.26 -8.23 -17.03
CA PRO A 19 21.10 -9.37 -17.38
C PRO A 19 20.37 -10.67 -17.00
N PHE A 20 20.09 -11.44 -18.04
CA PHE A 20 19.70 -12.84 -18.11
C PHE A 20 20.50 -13.67 -17.07
N CYS A 21 19.90 -14.32 -16.08
CA CYS A 21 19.10 -15.52 -16.28
C CYS A 21 18.34 -15.89 -14.98
N SER A 22 17.04 -15.60 -14.86
CA SER A 22 16.11 -16.46 -14.09
C SER A 22 14.66 -16.14 -14.39
N ARG A 23 14.02 -17.12 -15.00
CA ARG A 23 12.64 -17.22 -15.50
C ARG A 23 11.58 -17.27 -14.38
N ARG A 24 11.78 -16.59 -13.24
CA ARG A 24 10.86 -16.66 -12.08
C ARG A 24 10.37 -15.34 -11.50
N VAL A 25 10.81 -14.19 -12.03
CA VAL A 25 10.32 -12.86 -11.57
C VAL A 25 9.23 -12.29 -12.47
N LEU A 26 9.11 -12.74 -13.73
CA LEU A 26 8.06 -12.28 -14.64
C LEU A 26 6.64 -12.75 -14.21
N GLU A 27 6.52 -13.91 -13.57
CA GLU A 27 5.22 -14.39 -13.05
C GLU A 27 4.76 -13.62 -11.79
N ALA A 28 5.69 -13.11 -10.97
CA ALA A 28 5.38 -12.31 -9.78
C ALA A 28 5.24 -10.81 -10.11
N SER A 29 6.04 -10.28 -11.04
CA SER A 29 6.03 -8.87 -11.43
C SER A 29 4.82 -8.50 -12.30
N ILE A 30 4.27 -9.42 -13.10
CA ILE A 30 2.98 -9.17 -13.81
C ILE A 30 1.81 -9.01 -12.81
N ALA A 31 1.90 -9.63 -11.62
CA ALA A 31 0.90 -9.50 -10.56
C ALA A 31 1.09 -8.20 -9.74
N GLU A 32 2.32 -7.77 -9.50
CA GLU A 32 2.61 -6.56 -8.69
C GLU A 32 2.67 -5.24 -9.49
N ASN A 33 3.12 -5.23 -10.74
CA ASN A 33 3.22 -3.99 -11.53
C ASN A 33 1.88 -3.45 -12.07
N LYS A 34 0.79 -4.21 -11.95
CA LYS A 34 -0.57 -3.65 -12.12
C LYS A 34 -1.03 -2.82 -10.91
N ALA A 35 -0.38 -2.94 -9.76
CA ALA A 35 -0.80 -2.31 -8.52
C ALA A 35 -0.03 -1.04 -8.14
N SER A 36 1.15 -0.77 -8.73
CA SER A 36 2.10 0.19 -8.13
C SER A 36 2.57 1.38 -8.99
N LEU A 37 2.09 1.57 -10.22
CA LEU A 37 2.37 2.80 -10.97
C LEU A 37 1.45 3.95 -10.51
N LYS A 38 2.02 4.85 -9.70
CA LYS A 38 1.49 6.18 -9.37
C LYS A 38 1.04 6.91 -10.64
N ARG A 39 -0.28 7.05 -10.83
CA ARG A 39 -0.86 8.01 -11.78
C ARG A 39 -0.78 9.41 -11.17
N THR A 40 0.36 10.07 -11.30
CA THR A 40 0.49 11.52 -11.08
C THR A 40 0.52 12.26 -12.42
N HIS A 41 -0.55 12.10 -13.20
CA HIS A 41 -1.14 12.98 -14.23
C HIS A 41 -2.21 12.15 -14.97
N PRO A 42 -3.31 12.75 -15.50
CA PRO A 42 -4.44 11.99 -16.03
C PRO A 42 -4.07 11.40 -17.39
N GLU A 43 -3.55 10.18 -17.39
CA GLU A 43 -3.55 9.35 -18.59
C GLU A 43 -5.00 9.08 -18.97
N VAL A 44 -5.42 9.65 -20.11
CA VAL A 44 -6.69 9.32 -20.75
C VAL A 44 -6.69 7.81 -20.98
N TRP A 45 -7.54 7.11 -20.25
CA TRP A 45 -7.70 5.67 -20.38
C TRP A 45 -8.11 5.34 -21.82
N SER A 46 -7.22 4.71 -22.59
CA SER A 46 -7.51 4.25 -23.95
C SER A 46 -7.97 2.80 -23.92
N ASP A 47 -9.07 2.50 -24.60
CA ASP A 47 -9.55 1.13 -24.76
C ASP A 47 -8.49 0.27 -25.47
N SER A 48 -8.35 -1.00 -25.10
CA SER A 48 -7.51 -1.93 -25.85
C SER A 48 -8.02 -1.98 -27.29
N PRO A 49 -7.16 -1.79 -28.31
CA PRO A 49 -7.58 -1.88 -29.70
C PRO A 49 -8.13 -3.26 -30.03
N ASN A 50 -7.68 -4.31 -29.34
CA ASN A 50 -8.19 -5.66 -29.51
C ASN A 50 -9.54 -5.86 -28.78
N PRO A 51 -10.67 -6.07 -29.49
CA PRO A 51 -11.99 -6.27 -28.89
C PRO A 51 -12.07 -7.55 -28.05
N TYR A 52 -11.22 -8.56 -28.28
CA TYR A 52 -11.20 -9.78 -27.48
C TYR A 52 -10.76 -9.54 -26.03
N ASP A 53 -9.87 -8.57 -25.78
CA ASP A 53 -9.46 -8.20 -24.41
C ASP A 53 -10.60 -7.51 -23.63
N ARG A 54 -11.56 -6.96 -24.38
CA ARG A 54 -12.75 -6.27 -23.87
C ARG A 54 -13.97 -7.20 -23.83
N LYS A 55 -13.83 -8.47 -24.21
CA LYS A 55 -14.91 -9.45 -24.15
C LYS A 55 -15.12 -9.92 -22.71
N ARG A 56 -16.38 -9.95 -22.28
CA ARG A 56 -16.79 -10.47 -20.97
C ARG A 56 -16.54 -11.97 -20.90
N GLN A 57 -16.00 -12.43 -19.79
CA GLN A 57 -15.96 -13.86 -19.47
C GLN A 57 -17.31 -14.30 -18.90
N ASP A 58 -17.75 -15.51 -19.23
CA ASP A 58 -19.02 -16.04 -18.76
C ASP A 58 -19.11 -15.99 -17.22
N ASN A 59 -20.26 -15.57 -16.71
CA ASN A 59 -20.56 -15.41 -15.28
C ASN A 59 -19.72 -14.38 -14.50
N CYS A 60 -18.86 -13.59 -15.16
CA CYS A 60 -18.18 -12.46 -14.52
C CYS A 60 -19.09 -11.21 -14.53
N PRO A 61 -19.18 -10.41 -13.45
CA PRO A 61 -19.88 -9.12 -13.49
C PRO A 61 -19.20 -8.12 -14.43
N VAL A 62 -19.97 -7.10 -14.86
CA VAL A 62 -19.50 -6.06 -15.79
C VAL A 62 -18.91 -4.89 -15.02
N GLY A 63 -17.73 -4.42 -15.41
CA GLY A 63 -17.08 -3.22 -14.85
C GLY A 63 -17.60 -1.91 -15.44
N LEU A 64 -17.13 -0.78 -14.91
CA LEU A 64 -17.45 0.57 -15.43
C LEU A 64 -16.18 1.30 -15.83
N LYS A 65 -16.19 1.91 -17.03
CA LYS A 65 -15.08 2.74 -17.49
C LYS A 65 -14.97 4.01 -16.64
N ASN A 66 -13.77 4.35 -16.18
CA ASN A 66 -13.54 5.59 -15.46
C ASN A 66 -13.46 6.76 -16.44
N VAL A 67 -14.38 7.73 -16.30
CA VAL A 67 -14.52 8.86 -17.22
C VAL A 67 -14.11 10.16 -16.52
N GLY A 68 -12.81 10.46 -16.55
CA GLY A 68 -12.24 11.69 -16.02
C GLY A 68 -12.44 11.85 -14.51
N ASN A 69 -11.76 11.00 -13.73
CA ASN A 69 -11.76 10.98 -12.26
C ASN A 69 -13.16 10.81 -11.64
N THR A 70 -13.95 9.89 -12.20
CA THR A 70 -15.32 9.58 -11.74
C THR A 70 -15.44 8.18 -11.17
N CYS A 71 -14.34 7.62 -10.65
CA CYS A 71 -14.35 6.31 -9.99
C CYS A 71 -15.29 6.25 -8.77
N TRP A 72 -15.59 7.39 -8.13
CA TRP A 72 -16.63 7.48 -7.11
C TRP A 72 -18.02 7.07 -7.65
N PHE A 73 -18.35 7.45 -8.89
CA PHE A 73 -19.59 7.06 -9.55
C PHE A 73 -19.62 5.55 -9.76
N SER A 74 -18.51 4.98 -10.25
CA SER A 74 -18.37 3.54 -10.45
C SER A 74 -18.63 2.77 -9.15
N ALA A 75 -18.00 3.17 -8.05
CA ALA A 75 -18.13 2.52 -6.75
C ALA A 75 -19.59 2.53 -6.24
N VAL A 76 -20.22 3.72 -6.22
CA VAL A 76 -21.61 3.90 -5.75
C VAL A 76 -22.60 3.13 -6.63
N ILE A 77 -22.52 3.27 -7.95
CA ILE A 77 -23.46 2.62 -8.87
C ILE A 77 -23.31 1.11 -8.81
N GLN A 78 -22.10 0.55 -8.72
CA GLN A 78 -21.93 -0.89 -8.56
C GLN A 78 -22.52 -1.39 -7.24
N SER A 79 -22.35 -0.66 -6.13
CA SER A 79 -22.94 -1.00 -4.84
C SER A 79 -24.47 -1.01 -4.90
N LEU A 80 -25.08 0.02 -5.48
CA LEU A 80 -26.53 0.11 -5.65
C LEU A 80 -27.07 -0.92 -6.65
N PHE A 81 -26.36 -1.15 -7.76
CA PHE A 81 -26.75 -2.12 -8.79
C PHE A 81 -26.79 -3.55 -8.24
N ASN A 82 -25.92 -3.91 -7.30
CA ASN A 82 -25.88 -5.24 -6.72
C ASN A 82 -26.93 -5.49 -5.62
N LEU A 83 -27.68 -4.47 -5.22
CA LEU A 83 -28.97 -4.66 -4.54
C LEU A 83 -30.03 -5.04 -5.59
N LEU A 84 -30.46 -6.28 -5.59
CA LEU A 84 -31.36 -6.79 -6.63
C LEU A 84 -32.71 -6.05 -6.63
N GLU A 85 -33.22 -5.69 -5.45
CA GLU A 85 -34.47 -4.93 -5.37
C GLU A 85 -34.34 -3.52 -5.95
N PHE A 86 -33.26 -2.81 -5.62
CA PHE A 86 -32.98 -1.50 -6.22
C PHE A 86 -32.84 -1.60 -7.74
N ARG A 87 -32.12 -2.62 -8.22
CA ARG A 87 -31.96 -2.90 -9.66
C ARG A 87 -33.32 -3.10 -10.33
N ARG A 88 -34.25 -3.84 -9.74
CA ARG A 88 -35.61 -4.04 -10.27
C ARG A 88 -36.36 -2.73 -10.37
N LEU A 89 -36.37 -1.93 -9.30
CA LEU A 89 -37.07 -0.65 -9.25
C LEU A 89 -36.60 0.24 -10.41
N VAL A 90 -35.28 0.35 -10.62
CA VAL A 90 -34.69 1.15 -11.70
C VAL A 90 -35.03 0.59 -13.09
N LEU A 91 -34.92 -0.73 -13.30
CA LEU A 91 -35.20 -1.35 -14.60
C LEU A 91 -36.69 -1.25 -14.98
N ASN A 92 -37.59 -1.36 -14.00
CA ASN A 92 -39.04 -1.27 -14.17
C ASN A 92 -39.59 0.15 -14.04
N PHE A 93 -38.71 1.16 -13.97
CA PHE A 93 -39.11 2.56 -14.01
C PHE A 93 -39.55 2.95 -15.43
N ASN A 94 -40.81 3.35 -15.57
CA ASN A 94 -41.36 3.84 -16.83
C ASN A 94 -41.44 5.38 -16.75
N PRO A 95 -40.65 6.12 -17.56
CA PRO A 95 -40.74 7.58 -17.57
C PRO A 95 -42.10 8.02 -18.12
N PRO A 96 -42.71 9.10 -17.57
CA PRO A 96 -44.00 9.59 -18.04
C PRO A 96 -43.92 10.07 -19.51
N ALA A 97 -44.92 9.69 -20.31
CA ALA A 97 -44.90 9.83 -21.77
C ALA A 97 -44.92 11.30 -22.26
N ASN A 98 -45.43 12.24 -21.46
CA ASN A 98 -45.54 13.66 -21.81
C ASN A 98 -44.76 14.54 -20.82
N ALA A 99 -43.49 14.81 -21.14
CA ALA A 99 -42.64 15.74 -20.38
C ALA A 99 -43.12 17.22 -20.39
N GLN A 100 -44.19 17.54 -21.14
CA GLN A 100 -44.72 18.90 -21.31
C GLN A 100 -45.78 19.30 -20.26
N ASP A 101 -46.37 18.34 -19.53
CA ASP A 101 -47.41 18.60 -18.52
C ASP A 101 -46.87 18.66 -17.08
N LEU A 102 -45.56 18.47 -16.88
CA LEU A 102 -44.93 18.56 -15.55
C LEU A 102 -44.81 20.02 -15.07
N PRO A 103 -45.06 20.32 -13.78
CA PRO A 103 -44.92 21.65 -13.21
C PRO A 103 -43.54 22.28 -13.54
N ARG A 104 -43.52 23.54 -13.96
CA ARG A 104 -42.30 24.28 -14.33
C ARG A 104 -41.45 24.66 -13.11
N ASN A 105 -40.86 23.69 -12.41
CA ASN A 105 -39.77 23.91 -11.47
C ASN A 105 -38.44 23.49 -12.11
N GLN A 106 -37.47 24.39 -12.19
CA GLN A 106 -36.20 24.18 -12.91
C GLN A 106 -35.34 23.02 -12.35
N LYS A 107 -35.60 22.54 -11.11
CA LYS A 107 -34.88 21.41 -10.48
C LYS A 107 -35.31 20.04 -11.00
N GLU A 108 -36.58 19.85 -11.37
CA GLU A 108 -37.17 18.54 -11.69
C GLU A 108 -36.81 18.02 -13.09
N HIS A 109 -36.33 18.88 -14.00
CA HIS A 109 -36.14 18.52 -15.40
C HIS A 109 -34.91 17.65 -15.69
N ARG A 110 -33.93 17.56 -14.77
CA ARG A 110 -32.69 16.78 -14.97
C ARG A 110 -32.76 15.37 -14.41
N ASN A 111 -33.65 15.14 -13.43
CA ASN A 111 -33.80 13.86 -12.74
C ASN A 111 -34.33 12.78 -13.70
N LEU A 112 -35.35 13.09 -14.51
CA LEU A 112 -35.93 12.14 -15.47
C LEU A 112 -34.94 11.71 -16.60
N PRO A 113 -34.21 12.62 -17.28
CA PRO A 113 -33.15 12.23 -18.20
C PRO A 113 -32.06 11.38 -17.55
N PHE A 114 -31.62 11.74 -16.34
CA PHE A 114 -30.64 10.96 -15.59
C PHE A 114 -31.15 9.55 -15.29
N MET A 115 -32.39 9.43 -14.82
CA MET A 115 -33.05 8.15 -14.56
C MET A 115 -33.15 7.27 -15.80
N ARG A 116 -33.44 7.87 -16.95
CA ARG A 116 -33.48 7.13 -18.23
C ARG A 116 -32.10 6.60 -18.61
N GLU A 117 -31.05 7.41 -18.51
CA GLU A 117 -29.68 6.95 -18.79
C GLU A 117 -29.21 5.90 -17.77
N LEU A 118 -29.56 6.06 -16.49
CA LEU A 118 -29.27 5.09 -15.44
C LEU A 118 -29.95 3.74 -15.72
N ARG A 119 -31.21 3.76 -16.16
CA ARG A 119 -31.97 2.57 -16.56
C ARG A 119 -31.31 1.85 -17.74
N TYR A 120 -30.84 2.56 -18.76
CA TYR A 120 -30.06 1.97 -19.85
C TYR A 120 -28.71 1.42 -19.40
N LEU A 121 -28.01 2.13 -18.50
CA LEU A 121 -26.75 1.67 -17.92
C LEU A 121 -26.94 0.35 -17.16
N PHE A 122 -27.98 0.26 -16.33
CA PHE A 122 -28.31 -0.96 -15.60
C PHE A 122 -28.64 -2.13 -16.53
N ALA A 123 -29.38 -1.88 -17.61
CA ALA A 123 -29.65 -2.89 -18.62
C ALA A 123 -28.36 -3.45 -19.25
N LEU A 124 -27.40 -2.57 -19.57
CA LEU A 124 -26.09 -2.98 -20.09
C LEU A 124 -25.27 -3.76 -19.07
N LEU A 125 -25.27 -3.35 -17.78
CA LEU A 125 -24.58 -4.08 -16.72
C LEU A 125 -25.13 -5.50 -16.51
N VAL A 126 -26.43 -5.70 -16.73
CA VAL A 126 -27.07 -7.03 -16.70
C VAL A 126 -26.61 -7.87 -17.90
N GLY A 127 -26.80 -7.37 -19.13
CA GLY A 127 -26.80 -8.20 -20.33
C GLY A 127 -25.67 -7.99 -21.33
N SER A 128 -24.74 -7.06 -21.11
CA SER A 128 -23.66 -6.80 -22.06
C SER A 128 -22.67 -7.97 -22.12
N LYS A 129 -22.20 -8.26 -23.34
CA LYS A 129 -21.08 -9.17 -23.65
C LYS A 129 -19.72 -8.48 -23.55
N ARG A 130 -19.69 -7.17 -23.28
CA ARG A 130 -18.47 -6.41 -23.01
C ARG A 130 -18.07 -6.56 -21.54
N LYS A 131 -16.77 -6.60 -21.28
CA LYS A 131 -16.18 -6.72 -19.94
C LYS A 131 -16.52 -5.50 -19.06
N TYR A 132 -16.68 -4.34 -19.67
CA TYR A 132 -17.05 -3.09 -19.01
C TYR A 132 -17.94 -2.24 -19.92
N VAL A 133 -18.71 -1.35 -19.30
CA VAL A 133 -19.62 -0.40 -19.97
C VAL A 133 -19.17 1.03 -19.67
N ASP A 134 -19.46 1.94 -20.59
CA ASP A 134 -19.14 3.35 -20.44
C ASP A 134 -20.30 4.12 -19.77
N PRO A 135 -20.10 4.68 -18.55
CA PRO A 135 -21.13 5.45 -17.85
C PRO A 135 -21.21 6.93 -18.29
N SER A 136 -20.43 7.38 -19.28
CA SER A 136 -20.29 8.80 -19.64
C SER A 136 -21.62 9.54 -19.78
N ARG A 137 -22.63 8.94 -20.42
CA ARG A 137 -23.94 9.60 -20.65
C ARG A 137 -24.65 9.98 -19.35
N ALA A 138 -24.65 9.08 -18.36
CA ALA A 138 -25.24 9.35 -17.06
C ALA A 138 -24.39 10.35 -16.25
N VAL A 139 -23.06 10.18 -16.31
CA VAL A 139 -22.08 11.02 -15.61
C VAL A 139 -22.09 12.47 -16.14
N GLU A 140 -22.29 12.69 -17.43
CA GLU A 140 -22.35 14.03 -18.04
C GLU A 140 -23.56 14.84 -17.55
N ILE A 141 -24.75 14.21 -17.52
CA ILE A 141 -25.98 14.84 -16.99
C ILE A 141 -25.78 15.28 -15.53
N LEU A 142 -25.13 14.41 -14.76
CA LEU A 142 -24.82 14.65 -13.36
C LEU A 142 -23.78 15.77 -13.19
N LYS A 143 -22.66 15.73 -13.92
CA LYS A 143 -21.60 16.76 -13.90
C LYS A 143 -22.18 18.14 -14.20
N ASP A 144 -23.07 18.25 -15.19
CA ASP A 144 -23.72 19.51 -15.54
C ASP A 144 -24.62 20.06 -14.42
N ALA A 145 -25.15 19.20 -13.55
CA ALA A 145 -25.94 19.61 -12.39
C ALA A 145 -25.12 20.06 -11.18
N PHE A 146 -23.81 19.82 -11.18
CA PHE A 146 -22.91 20.32 -10.15
C PHE A 146 -22.13 21.56 -10.58
N LYS A 147 -22.05 21.87 -11.89
CA LYS A 147 -21.37 23.08 -12.42
C LYS A 147 -21.93 24.42 -11.92
N SER A 148 -23.12 24.45 -11.32
CA SER A 148 -23.73 25.68 -10.78
C SER A 148 -23.23 26.10 -9.40
N ASN A 149 -22.47 25.23 -8.70
CA ASN A 149 -21.81 25.55 -7.44
C ASN A 149 -20.29 25.60 -7.70
N ASP A 150 -19.63 26.72 -7.34
CA ASP A 150 -18.23 27.02 -7.66
C ASP A 150 -17.25 25.89 -7.29
N SER A 151 -16.47 25.44 -8.28
CA SER A 151 -15.09 24.89 -8.24
C SER A 151 -14.57 24.12 -7.01
N GLN A 152 -15.40 23.43 -6.22
CA GLN A 152 -14.95 22.41 -5.26
C GLN A 152 -15.08 21.01 -5.90
N GLN A 153 -14.03 20.19 -5.77
CA GLN A 153 -14.07 18.79 -6.19
C GLN A 153 -15.08 18.05 -5.30
N GLN A 154 -16.05 17.39 -5.94
CA GLN A 154 -17.22 16.77 -5.31
C GLN A 154 -16.84 15.58 -4.43
N ASP A 155 -17.37 15.54 -3.21
CA ASP A 155 -17.25 14.41 -2.29
C ASP A 155 -18.27 13.31 -2.63
N VAL A 156 -17.96 12.05 -2.33
CA VAL A 156 -18.81 10.89 -2.61
C VAL A 156 -20.13 10.97 -1.85
N SER A 157 -20.12 11.49 -0.62
CA SER A 157 -21.35 11.72 0.15
C SER A 157 -22.29 12.72 -0.56
N GLU A 158 -21.76 13.83 -1.10
CA GLU A 158 -22.58 14.80 -1.83
C GLU A 158 -23.21 14.17 -3.09
N PHE A 159 -22.46 13.30 -3.78
CA PHE A 159 -23.02 12.54 -4.89
C PHE A 159 -24.09 11.53 -4.45
N THR A 160 -23.82 10.70 -3.44
CA THR A 160 -24.79 9.69 -2.99
C THR A 160 -26.08 10.32 -2.53
N HIS A 161 -26.00 11.42 -1.77
CA HIS A 161 -27.18 12.18 -1.37
C HIS A 161 -27.96 12.71 -2.57
N LYS A 162 -27.31 13.42 -3.49
CA LYS A 162 -28.00 13.99 -4.65
C LYS A 162 -28.57 12.92 -5.59
N LEU A 163 -27.88 11.78 -5.73
CA LEU A 163 -28.37 10.63 -6.47
C LEU A 163 -29.65 10.09 -5.86
N LEU A 164 -29.67 9.87 -4.55
CA LEU A 164 -30.84 9.36 -3.82
C LEU A 164 -31.99 10.36 -3.85
N ASP A 165 -31.72 11.67 -3.69
CA ASP A 165 -32.73 12.72 -3.83
C ASP A 165 -33.38 12.71 -5.21
N TRP A 166 -32.59 12.59 -6.28
CA TRP A 166 -33.11 12.55 -7.65
C TRP A 166 -33.91 11.27 -7.94
N LEU A 167 -33.48 10.15 -7.36
CA LEU A 167 -34.22 8.89 -7.42
C LEU A 167 -35.55 9.05 -6.67
N GLU A 168 -35.53 9.57 -5.45
CA GLU A 168 -36.72 9.84 -4.65
C GLU A 168 -37.73 10.70 -5.43
N ASP A 169 -37.30 11.86 -5.93
CA ASP A 169 -38.15 12.77 -6.72
C ASP A 169 -38.76 12.05 -7.93
N ALA A 170 -37.98 11.26 -8.67
CA ALA A 170 -38.45 10.57 -9.87
C ALA A 170 -39.48 9.47 -9.55
N PHE A 171 -39.26 8.71 -8.48
CA PHE A 171 -40.22 7.69 -8.02
C PHE A 171 -41.45 8.30 -7.34
N GLN A 172 -41.31 9.47 -6.74
CA GLN A 172 -42.42 10.22 -6.16
C GLN A 172 -43.41 10.67 -7.24
N ILE A 173 -42.91 11.23 -8.36
CA ILE A 173 -43.72 11.62 -9.51
C ILE A 173 -44.54 10.42 -10.02
N LYS A 174 -43.92 9.24 -10.15
CA LYS A 174 -44.62 8.01 -10.56
C LYS A 174 -45.70 7.58 -9.56
N ALA A 175 -45.40 7.61 -8.26
CA ALA A 175 -46.36 7.23 -7.22
C ALA A 175 -47.60 8.16 -7.17
N GLU A 176 -47.45 9.42 -7.59
CA GLU A 176 -48.55 10.39 -7.66
C GLU A 176 -49.45 10.23 -8.90
N GLU A 177 -48.93 9.61 -9.98
CA GLU A 177 -49.70 9.26 -11.19
C GLU A 177 -50.60 8.02 -10.98
N GLU A 178 -50.18 7.05 -10.16
CA GLU A 178 -50.89 5.78 -9.89
C GLU A 178 -52.03 5.92 -8.83
N ARG A 179 -52.49 7.14 -8.54
CA ARG A 179 -53.47 7.43 -7.48
C ARG A 179 -54.79 6.67 -7.62
N ASP A 180 -55.03 5.72 -6.70
CA ASP A 180 -56.35 5.14 -6.39
C ASP A 180 -56.60 5.11 -4.86
N GLY A 181 -56.51 6.28 -4.21
CA GLY A 181 -57.02 6.48 -2.84
C GLY A 181 -56.10 6.21 -1.65
N GLU A 182 -54.94 5.54 -1.81
CA GLU A 182 -53.94 5.39 -0.74
C GLU A 182 -52.85 6.48 -0.78
N LYS A 183 -52.21 6.75 0.38
CA LYS A 183 -51.08 7.69 0.46
C LYS A 183 -49.95 7.16 -0.45
N PRO A 184 -49.34 7.99 -1.31
CA PRO A 184 -48.26 7.54 -2.18
C PRO A 184 -47.08 7.07 -1.31
N LYS A 185 -46.69 5.81 -1.51
CA LYS A 185 -45.52 5.21 -0.86
C LYS A 185 -44.39 5.21 -1.87
N ASN A 186 -43.33 5.96 -1.58
CA ASN A 186 -42.16 6.00 -2.42
C ASN A 186 -41.26 4.80 -2.10
N PRO A 187 -41.04 3.87 -3.06
CA PRO A 187 -40.25 2.66 -2.81
C PRO A 187 -38.78 2.98 -2.48
N MET A 188 -38.24 4.13 -2.92
CA MET A 188 -36.88 4.53 -2.56
C MET A 188 -36.78 4.98 -1.11
N VAL A 189 -37.80 5.71 -0.62
CA VAL A 189 -37.87 6.11 0.79
C VAL A 189 -38.03 4.89 1.69
N GLU A 190 -38.89 3.94 1.31
CA GLU A 190 -39.05 2.69 2.08
C GLU A 190 -37.77 1.83 2.12
N LEU A 191 -36.90 1.93 1.11
CA LEU A 191 -35.68 1.12 1.01
C LEU A 191 -34.49 1.71 1.79
N PHE A 192 -34.30 3.02 1.75
CA PHE A 192 -33.09 3.69 2.27
C PHE A 192 -33.31 4.58 3.50
N TYR A 193 -34.55 4.93 3.84
CA TYR A 193 -34.83 5.87 4.93
C TYR A 193 -35.49 5.21 6.12
N GLY A 194 -35.03 5.58 7.31
CA GLY A 194 -35.60 5.18 8.60
C GLY A 194 -36.02 6.38 9.43
N ARG A 195 -36.40 6.11 10.68
CA ARG A 195 -36.71 7.12 11.69
C ARG A 195 -35.99 6.83 12.99
N PHE A 196 -35.55 7.89 13.66
CA PHE A 196 -35.04 7.83 15.02
C PHE A 196 -35.74 8.86 15.92
N LEU A 197 -35.69 8.60 17.22
CA LEU A 197 -36.25 9.44 18.26
C LEU A 197 -35.11 10.13 18.99
N ALA A 198 -35.07 11.46 18.91
CA ALA A 198 -34.21 12.32 19.68
C ALA A 198 -34.88 12.65 21.02
N VAL A 199 -34.31 12.19 22.13
CA VAL A 199 -34.80 12.44 23.49
C VAL A 199 -33.73 13.18 24.26
N GLY A 200 -34.05 14.34 24.84
CA GLY A 200 -33.04 15.11 25.57
C GLY A 200 -33.61 16.11 26.55
N VAL A 201 -32.70 16.81 27.21
CA VAL A 201 -32.98 17.95 28.07
C VAL A 201 -32.23 19.15 27.53
N LEU A 202 -32.97 20.20 27.16
CA LEU A 202 -32.41 21.48 26.74
C LEU A 202 -32.86 22.55 27.74
N GLU A 203 -31.92 23.22 28.41
CA GLU A 203 -32.21 24.26 29.42
C GLU A 203 -33.21 23.80 30.51
N GLY A 204 -33.11 22.53 30.93
CA GLY A 204 -34.01 21.93 31.93
C GLY A 204 -35.38 21.48 31.40
N LYS A 205 -35.71 21.72 30.12
CA LYS A 205 -36.94 21.22 29.48
C LYS A 205 -36.66 19.92 28.74
N LYS A 206 -37.46 18.90 29.01
CA LYS A 206 -37.43 17.65 28.24
C LYS A 206 -38.03 17.88 26.85
N PHE A 207 -37.39 17.34 25.83
CA PHE A 207 -37.93 17.29 24.48
C PHE A 207 -37.84 15.87 23.93
N GLU A 208 -38.72 15.60 22.98
CA GLU A 208 -38.80 14.34 22.25
C GLU A 208 -39.21 14.67 20.81
N ASN A 209 -38.31 14.43 19.86
CA ASN A 209 -38.52 14.70 18.44
C ASN A 209 -38.27 13.45 17.61
N THR A 210 -39.11 13.18 16.61
CA THR A 210 -38.88 12.09 15.67
C THR A 210 -38.35 12.65 14.36
N GLU A 211 -37.21 12.14 13.92
CA GLU A 211 -36.50 12.60 12.74
C GLU A 211 -36.32 11.46 11.75
N MET A 212 -36.33 11.80 10.46
CA MET A 212 -36.08 10.87 9.38
C MET A 212 -34.60 10.92 9.01
N PHE A 213 -34.01 9.76 8.71
CA PHE A 213 -32.62 9.67 8.29
C PHE A 213 -32.49 8.73 7.09
N GLY A 214 -31.58 9.03 6.18
CA GLY A 214 -31.16 8.13 5.11
C GLY A 214 -29.81 7.51 5.48
N GLN A 215 -28.74 8.16 5.03
CA GLN A 215 -27.38 7.85 5.45
C GLN A 215 -27.11 8.39 6.87
N TYR A 216 -26.56 7.55 7.74
CA TYR A 216 -26.25 7.91 9.13
C TYR A 216 -24.76 8.26 9.26
N PRO A 217 -24.39 9.53 9.52
CA PRO A 217 -22.99 9.95 9.59
C PRO A 217 -22.34 9.55 10.91
N LEU A 218 -21.09 9.08 10.84
CA LEU A 218 -20.29 8.65 11.99
C LEU A 218 -18.90 9.28 11.93
N GLN A 219 -18.45 9.82 13.06
CA GLN A 219 -17.07 10.27 13.23
C GLN A 219 -16.19 9.10 13.66
N VAL A 220 -15.07 8.92 12.96
CA VAL A 220 -14.16 7.78 13.18
C VAL A 220 -13.10 8.05 14.25
N ASN A 221 -12.79 9.31 14.52
CA ASN A 221 -11.68 9.66 15.41
C ASN A 221 -11.88 9.13 16.83
N GLY A 222 -10.83 8.53 17.40
CA GLY A 222 -10.82 8.03 18.78
C GLY A 222 -11.52 6.70 19.03
N PHE A 223 -12.12 6.07 18.03
CA PHE A 223 -12.89 4.82 18.19
C PHE A 223 -12.22 3.62 17.55
N LYS A 224 -12.34 2.45 18.18
CA LYS A 224 -11.73 1.19 17.70
C LYS A 224 -12.64 0.40 16.79
N ASP A 225 -13.94 0.42 17.08
CA ASP A 225 -14.94 -0.36 16.36
C ASP A 225 -16.22 0.43 16.04
N LEU A 226 -17.01 -0.08 15.11
CA LEU A 226 -18.26 0.53 14.66
C LEU A 226 -19.29 0.69 15.78
N HIS A 227 -19.30 -0.20 16.78
CA HIS A 227 -20.24 -0.08 17.90
C HIS A 227 -19.88 1.10 18.80
N GLU A 228 -18.59 1.36 19.04
CA GLU A 228 -18.11 2.54 19.75
C GLU A 228 -18.46 3.83 18.99
N CYS A 229 -18.24 3.88 17.68
CA CYS A 229 -18.64 5.01 16.83
C CYS A 229 -20.15 5.29 16.91
N LEU A 230 -20.97 4.25 16.76
CA LEU A 230 -22.43 4.39 16.82
C LEU A 230 -22.91 4.81 18.21
N GLU A 231 -22.31 4.27 19.27
CA GLU A 231 -22.69 4.64 20.64
C GLU A 231 -22.40 6.12 20.91
N ALA A 232 -21.24 6.62 20.48
CA ALA A 232 -20.88 8.02 20.61
C ALA A 232 -21.75 8.93 19.74
N ALA A 233 -22.10 8.52 18.52
CA ALA A 233 -22.96 9.30 17.64
C ALA A 233 -24.43 9.36 18.11
N MET A 234 -24.87 8.41 18.94
CA MET A 234 -26.23 8.36 19.48
C MET A 234 -26.37 9.07 20.83
N ILE A 235 -25.27 9.58 21.40
CA ILE A 235 -25.25 10.29 22.69
C ILE A 235 -24.53 11.63 22.49
N GLU A 236 -25.31 12.71 22.41
CA GLU A 236 -24.80 14.07 22.28
C GLU A 236 -24.89 14.80 23.63
N GLY A 237 -23.74 14.94 24.31
CA GLY A 237 -23.61 15.60 25.62
C GLY A 237 -23.63 14.67 26.84
N GLU A 238 -23.26 15.18 28.03
CA GLU A 238 -23.29 14.40 29.28
C GLU A 238 -24.72 14.25 29.80
N ILE A 239 -25.24 13.02 29.90
CA ILE A 239 -26.39 12.73 30.75
C ILE A 239 -25.91 11.92 31.96
N GLU A 240 -25.58 12.63 33.02
CA GLU A 240 -25.65 12.09 34.38
C GLU A 240 -26.35 13.07 35.32
N SER A 241 -27.37 12.55 35.98
CA SER A 241 -27.76 13.01 37.30
C SER A 241 -28.46 11.87 38.04
N LEU A 242 -27.67 11.03 38.72
CA LEU A 242 -28.05 10.54 40.04
C LEU A 242 -27.19 11.34 41.04
N HIS A 243 -27.74 12.48 41.50
CA HIS A 243 -27.24 13.36 42.56
C HIS A 243 -26.19 14.44 42.19
N SER A 244 -26.64 15.63 41.80
CA SER A 244 -26.01 16.91 42.19
C SER A 244 -26.95 18.10 41.90
N GLU A 245 -27.26 18.90 42.93
CA GLU A 245 -28.04 20.14 42.79
C GLU A 245 -27.12 21.27 42.25
N ASN A 246 -27.57 21.95 41.19
CA ASN A 246 -27.10 23.26 40.69
C ASN A 246 -26.15 23.36 39.47
N SER A 247 -26.33 22.53 38.44
CA SER A 247 -26.22 23.05 37.07
C SER A 247 -27.19 22.33 36.14
N ALA A 248 -27.99 23.06 35.36
CA ALA A 248 -28.91 22.47 34.40
C ALA A 248 -28.10 21.90 33.22
N LYS A 249 -27.63 20.66 33.36
CA LYS A 249 -26.92 19.95 32.28
C LYS A 249 -27.89 19.64 31.14
N SER A 250 -27.46 19.95 29.92
CA SER A 250 -28.15 19.61 28.67
C SER A 250 -27.51 18.39 28.02
N GLY A 251 -28.33 17.48 27.52
CA GLY A 251 -27.85 16.28 26.84
C GLY A 251 -28.98 15.63 26.05
N GLN A 252 -28.63 14.91 25.00
CA GLN A 252 -29.55 14.30 24.07
C GLN A 252 -29.09 12.88 23.71
N GLU A 253 -30.05 11.96 23.58
CA GLU A 253 -29.84 10.61 23.10
C GLU A 253 -30.73 10.36 21.88
N HIS A 254 -30.22 9.58 20.92
CA HIS A 254 -30.98 9.13 19.77
C HIS A 254 -31.28 7.64 19.88
N TRP A 255 -32.48 7.24 19.47
CA TRP A 255 -32.95 5.85 19.51
C TRP A 255 -33.66 5.49 18.22
N PHE A 256 -33.21 4.46 17.50
CA PHE A 256 -33.89 4.05 16.28
C PHE A 256 -35.29 3.55 16.58
N THR A 257 -36.28 4.10 15.88
CA THR A 257 -37.68 3.66 15.94
C THR A 257 -38.01 2.77 14.76
N GLU A 258 -37.51 3.14 13.58
CA GLU A 258 -37.66 2.38 12.34
C GLU A 258 -36.34 2.39 11.57
N LEU A 259 -35.84 1.21 11.22
CA LEU A 259 -34.61 1.06 10.45
C LEU A 259 -34.96 0.79 8.98
N PRO A 260 -34.24 1.37 8.01
CA PRO A 260 -34.41 1.02 6.61
C PRO A 260 -33.94 -0.42 6.34
N PRO A 261 -34.52 -1.14 5.37
CA PRO A 261 -34.01 -2.43 4.92
C PRO A 261 -32.55 -2.35 4.45
N VAL A 262 -32.15 -1.22 3.88
CA VAL A 262 -30.78 -0.90 3.49
C VAL A 262 -30.27 0.24 4.35
N LEU A 263 -29.32 -0.06 5.24
CA LEU A 263 -28.74 0.90 6.17
C LEU A 263 -27.35 1.33 5.70
N THR A 264 -27.15 2.63 5.51
CA THR A 264 -25.89 3.21 5.08
C THR A 264 -25.24 4.05 6.19
N PHE A 265 -23.96 3.80 6.45
CA PHE A 265 -23.15 4.60 7.36
C PHE A 265 -22.10 5.38 6.58
N GLU A 266 -22.03 6.70 6.81
CA GLU A 266 -20.92 7.53 6.35
C GLU A 266 -19.82 7.55 7.41
N LEU A 267 -18.59 7.25 7.02
CA LEU A 267 -17.43 7.25 7.90
C LEU A 267 -16.60 8.51 7.64
N SER A 268 -16.87 9.56 8.41
CA SER A 268 -16.10 10.80 8.36
C SER A 268 -14.72 10.57 8.98
N ARG A 269 -13.69 10.67 8.13
CA ARG A 269 -12.28 10.55 8.51
C ARG A 269 -11.52 11.86 8.36
N PHE A 270 -12.19 12.95 7.99
CA PHE A 270 -11.52 14.25 7.85
C PHE A 270 -11.67 15.06 9.12
N GLU A 271 -10.54 15.50 9.67
CA GLU A 271 -10.52 16.48 10.75
C GLU A 271 -9.63 17.66 10.39
N PHE A 272 -9.99 18.83 10.90
CA PHE A 272 -9.20 20.03 10.67
C PHE A 272 -7.94 19.99 11.54
N ASN A 273 -6.78 19.81 10.90
CA ASN A 273 -5.51 19.89 11.60
C ASN A 273 -5.16 21.37 11.84
N GLN A 274 -5.32 21.86 13.07
CA GLN A 274 -5.02 23.25 13.44
C GLN A 274 -3.55 23.64 13.22
N ALA A 275 -2.61 22.70 13.35
CA ALA A 275 -1.19 22.97 13.14
C ALA A 275 -0.84 23.14 11.65
N LEU A 276 -1.51 22.40 10.76
CA LEU A 276 -1.30 22.46 9.31
C LEU A 276 -2.26 23.41 8.58
N GLY A 277 -3.29 23.91 9.27
CA GLY A 277 -4.30 24.83 8.71
C GLY A 277 -5.15 24.22 7.58
N ARG A 278 -5.25 22.89 7.50
CA ARG A 278 -5.97 22.18 6.44
C ARG A 278 -6.66 20.91 6.97
N PRO A 279 -7.75 20.43 6.34
CA PRO A 279 -8.34 19.15 6.68
C PRO A 279 -7.36 18.02 6.35
N GLU A 280 -7.19 17.09 7.29
CA GLU A 280 -6.34 15.91 7.16
C GLU A 280 -7.17 14.64 7.33
N LYS A 281 -6.80 13.61 6.57
CA LYS A 281 -7.44 12.30 6.65
C LYS A 281 -6.85 11.52 7.82
N ILE A 282 -7.71 11.05 8.70
CA ILE A 282 -7.38 10.19 9.82
C ILE A 282 -7.23 8.76 9.32
N HIS A 283 -6.07 8.18 9.61
CA HIS A 283 -5.71 6.82 9.22
C HIS A 283 -5.90 5.80 10.36
N ASN A 284 -6.57 6.18 11.46
CA ASN A 284 -6.88 5.27 12.56
C ASN A 284 -7.64 4.04 12.07
N LYS A 285 -7.25 2.87 12.59
CA LYS A 285 -7.92 1.60 12.33
C LYS A 285 -9.32 1.64 12.97
N LEU A 286 -10.34 1.42 12.17
CA LEU A 286 -11.72 1.24 12.60
C LEU A 286 -12.24 -0.10 12.11
N GLU A 287 -12.60 -0.98 13.04
CA GLU A 287 -13.12 -2.31 12.76
C GLU A 287 -14.64 -2.28 12.62
N PHE A 288 -15.19 -3.00 11.63
CA PHE A 288 -16.63 -3.14 11.46
C PHE A 288 -16.99 -4.59 11.13
N PRO A 289 -18.06 -5.14 11.72
CA PRO A 289 -18.38 -6.56 11.61
C PRO A 289 -19.09 -6.91 10.30
N PRO A 290 -18.98 -8.16 9.81
CA PRO A 290 -19.77 -8.63 8.67
C PRO A 290 -21.27 -8.73 8.98
N ILE A 291 -21.64 -8.91 10.26
CA ILE A 291 -23.01 -8.88 10.75
C ILE A 291 -23.08 -7.91 11.93
N LEU A 292 -23.92 -6.88 11.80
CA LEU A 292 -24.17 -5.87 12.82
C LEU A 292 -25.52 -6.13 13.47
N TYR A 293 -25.56 -6.25 14.81
CA TYR A 293 -26.81 -6.34 15.56
C TYR A 293 -27.21 -4.98 16.11
N LEU A 294 -28.36 -4.47 15.67
CA LEU A 294 -28.80 -3.11 15.99
C LEU A 294 -29.72 -3.03 17.21
N ASP A 295 -30.07 -4.16 17.82
CA ASP A 295 -30.99 -4.26 18.96
C ASP A 295 -30.72 -3.27 20.09
N ARG A 296 -29.44 -3.03 20.40
CA ARG A 296 -29.05 -2.13 21.50
C ARG A 296 -29.39 -0.66 21.22
N TYR A 297 -29.53 -0.27 19.96
CA TYR A 297 -29.82 1.10 19.53
C TYR A 297 -31.31 1.35 19.30
N MET A 298 -32.14 0.30 19.37
CA MET A 298 -33.57 0.39 19.15
C MET A 298 -34.31 0.96 20.37
N HIS A 299 -35.26 1.85 20.13
CA HIS A 299 -36.11 2.44 21.17
C HIS A 299 -36.80 1.38 22.05
N LYS A 300 -37.19 0.23 21.46
CA LYS A 300 -37.81 -0.90 22.16
C LYS A 300 -36.96 -1.43 23.33
N ASN A 301 -35.64 -1.39 23.20
CA ASN A 301 -34.70 -1.94 24.17
C ASN A 301 -34.04 -0.86 25.05
N ARG A 302 -34.48 0.40 24.93
CA ARG A 302 -33.90 1.58 25.58
C ARG A 302 -33.53 1.38 27.05
N GLU A 303 -34.47 0.90 27.85
CA GLU A 303 -34.25 0.75 29.30
C GLU A 303 -33.19 -0.31 29.62
N ILE A 304 -33.17 -1.42 28.87
CA ILE A 304 -32.15 -2.48 29.05
C ILE A 304 -30.78 -1.97 28.60
N THR A 305 -30.72 -1.24 27.48
CA THR A 305 -29.48 -0.63 26.98
C THR A 305 -28.93 0.35 28.00
N ARG A 306 -29.75 1.23 28.59
CA ARG A 306 -29.29 2.17 29.64
C ARG A 306 -28.67 1.45 30.84
N ILE A 307 -29.34 0.42 31.36
CA ILE A 307 -28.80 -0.39 32.47
C ILE A 307 -27.44 -1.02 32.10
N LYS A 308 -27.32 -1.56 30.88
CA LYS A 308 -26.06 -2.14 30.38
C LYS A 308 -24.96 -1.08 30.17
N ARG A 309 -25.30 0.12 29.70
CA ARG A 309 -24.38 1.26 29.57
C ARG A 309 -23.81 1.66 30.92
N ASP A 310 -24.65 1.80 31.94
CA ASP A 310 -24.22 2.13 33.32
C ASP A 310 -23.28 1.05 33.88
N GLU A 311 -23.58 -0.23 33.62
CA GLU A 311 -22.70 -1.33 34.02
C GLU A 311 -21.36 -1.31 33.29
N ILE A 312 -21.36 -1.10 31.97
CA ILE A 312 -20.11 -0.96 31.19
C ILE A 312 -19.29 0.22 31.70
N LYS A 313 -19.93 1.35 32.02
CA LYS A 313 -19.24 2.53 32.58
C LYS A 313 -18.53 2.17 33.89
N ARG A 314 -19.24 1.54 34.84
CA ARG A 314 -18.66 1.08 36.12
C ARG A 314 -17.52 0.08 35.92
N LEU A 315 -17.69 -0.87 35.00
CA LEU A 315 -16.65 -1.84 34.67
C LEU A 315 -15.42 -1.18 34.04
N LYS A 316 -15.59 -0.20 33.15
CA LYS A 316 -14.49 0.58 32.55
C LYS A 316 -13.75 1.41 33.60
N GLU A 317 -14.46 2.06 34.52
CA GLU A 317 -13.84 2.78 35.64
C GLU A 317 -13.01 1.84 36.53
N TYR A 318 -13.54 0.66 36.86
CA TYR A 318 -12.81 -0.34 37.62
C TYR A 318 -11.60 -0.91 36.86
N LEU A 319 -11.74 -1.12 35.55
CA LEU A 319 -10.65 -1.53 34.67
C LEU A 319 -9.48 -0.52 34.71
N THR A 320 -9.78 0.79 34.64
CA THR A 320 -8.76 1.84 34.73
C THR A 320 -8.00 1.78 36.05
N VAL A 321 -8.67 1.51 37.18
CA VAL A 321 -8.02 1.32 38.49
C VAL A 321 -7.07 0.12 38.48
N LEU A 322 -7.48 -1.01 37.89
CA LEU A 322 -6.63 -2.20 37.79
C LEU A 322 -5.43 -1.99 36.87
N GLN A 323 -5.62 -1.30 35.74
CA GLN A 323 -4.54 -0.95 34.81
C GLN A 323 -3.50 -0.05 35.49
N GLN A 324 -3.92 1.00 36.18
CA GLN A 324 -3.01 1.86 36.95
C GLN A 324 -2.26 1.09 38.05
N ARG A 325 -2.89 0.09 38.68
CA ARG A 325 -2.22 -0.76 39.67
C ARG A 325 -1.19 -1.67 39.02
N LEU A 326 -1.50 -2.25 37.87
CA LEU A 326 -0.58 -3.10 37.10
C LEU A 326 0.62 -2.30 36.58
N GLU A 327 0.40 -1.10 36.05
CA GLU A 327 1.46 -0.19 35.60
C GLU A 327 2.44 0.11 36.75
N ARG A 328 1.95 0.43 37.95
CA ARG A 328 2.81 0.65 39.12
C ARG A 328 3.65 -0.57 39.49
N THR A 329 3.10 -1.78 39.37
CA THR A 329 3.85 -3.02 39.63
C THR A 329 4.90 -3.28 38.56
N THR A 330 4.66 -2.85 37.31
CA THR A 330 5.55 -3.05 36.17
C THR A 330 6.65 -1.99 36.11
N GLU A 331 6.34 -0.71 36.37
CA GLU A 331 7.31 0.41 36.37
C GLU A 331 8.32 0.34 37.54
N GLN A 332 7.98 -0.36 38.63
CA GLN A 332 8.93 -0.65 39.72
C GLN A 332 10.00 -1.68 39.33
N GLN A 333 9.79 -2.42 38.23
CA GLN A 333 10.85 -3.11 37.53
C GLN A 333 11.44 -2.07 36.56
N GLY A 334 12.61 -1.50 36.89
CA GLY A 334 13.29 -0.55 36.01
C GLY A 334 13.50 -1.10 34.59
N PRO A 335 13.89 -0.26 33.60
CA PRO A 335 13.97 -0.66 32.20
C PRO A 335 14.95 -1.83 32.01
N SER A 336 14.45 -3.06 31.93
CA SER A 336 15.25 -4.24 31.67
C SER A 336 15.40 -4.41 30.16
N SER A 337 16.50 -3.91 29.62
CA SER A 337 17.02 -4.27 28.31
C SER A 337 17.76 -5.61 28.38
N SER A 338 17.18 -6.71 27.91
CA SER A 338 17.94 -7.91 27.54
C SER A 338 17.09 -9.01 26.89
N ASP A 339 16.81 -8.87 25.59
CA ASP A 339 16.70 -10.02 24.69
C ASP A 339 17.82 -9.90 23.65
N VAL A 340 18.91 -10.64 23.86
CA VAL A 340 20.00 -10.77 22.89
C VAL A 340 19.84 -12.12 22.18
N PRO A 341 19.66 -12.17 20.85
CA PRO A 341 19.70 -13.42 20.12
C PRO A 341 21.16 -13.84 19.90
N SER A 342 21.55 -15.03 20.35
CA SER A 342 22.89 -15.58 20.12
C SER A 342 22.89 -16.59 18.97
N THR A 343 23.70 -16.31 17.95
CA THR A 343 24.04 -17.20 16.83
C THR A 343 25.06 -18.25 17.28
N SER A 344 24.90 -19.51 16.83
CA SER A 344 25.84 -20.61 17.09
C SER A 344 26.63 -20.99 15.83
N PRO A 345 27.95 -21.30 15.91
CA PRO A 345 28.66 -21.98 14.85
C PRO A 345 28.62 -23.51 15.02
N VAL A 346 28.65 -24.20 13.87
CA VAL A 346 28.65 -25.66 13.70
C VAL A 346 29.90 -26.29 14.31
N GLN A 347 29.75 -27.29 15.20
CA GLN A 347 30.77 -28.33 15.40
C GLN A 347 30.21 -29.60 16.09
N ARG A 348 30.83 -30.74 15.71
CA ARG A 348 30.56 -32.17 15.98
C ARG A 348 29.75 -32.52 17.24
N SER A 349 28.79 -33.43 17.06
CA SER A 349 27.88 -33.98 18.06
C SER A 349 28.58 -34.80 19.15
N VAL A 350 28.53 -34.31 20.39
CA VAL A 350 28.80 -35.08 21.62
C VAL A 350 27.46 -35.60 22.15
N ILE A 351 27.40 -36.88 22.55
CA ILE A 351 26.18 -37.47 23.13
C ILE A 351 26.03 -36.94 24.57
N HIS A 352 25.08 -36.04 24.79
CA HIS A 352 24.73 -35.50 26.11
C HIS A 352 23.68 -36.37 26.81
N LYS A 353 23.73 -36.44 28.15
CA LYS A 353 22.69 -37.11 28.94
C LYS A 353 21.42 -36.21 28.99
N PRO A 354 20.21 -36.78 29.13
CA PRO A 354 18.94 -36.03 28.95
C PRO A 354 18.73 -34.81 29.86
N PHE A 355 19.48 -34.69 30.96
CA PHE A 355 19.34 -33.62 31.96
C PHE A 355 20.66 -32.92 32.30
N THR A 356 21.69 -33.02 31.45
CA THR A 356 22.98 -32.35 31.68
C THR A 356 23.08 -31.06 30.86
N GLN A 357 23.22 -29.92 31.54
CA GLN A 357 23.62 -28.66 30.90
C GLN A 357 25.06 -28.79 30.41
N SER A 358 25.29 -28.43 29.14
CA SER A 358 26.57 -28.59 28.47
C SER A 358 27.19 -27.21 28.26
N ARG A 359 28.46 -27.03 28.64
CA ARG A 359 29.16 -25.72 28.75
C ARG A 359 28.64 -24.82 29.87
N ILE A 360 28.55 -25.31 31.11
CA ILE A 360 28.44 -24.41 32.27
C ILE A 360 29.78 -23.68 32.39
N PRO A 361 29.81 -22.33 32.36
CA PRO A 361 31.03 -21.58 32.64
C PRO A 361 31.62 -22.00 34.00
N PRO A 362 32.95 -22.03 34.17
CA PRO A 362 33.53 -22.34 35.46
C PRO A 362 33.06 -21.32 36.51
N ASP A 363 32.71 -21.82 37.71
CA ASP A 363 32.20 -21.03 38.84
C ASP A 363 33.32 -20.21 39.49
N LEU A 364 33.88 -19.29 38.71
CA LEU A 364 34.87 -18.31 39.14
C LEU A 364 34.09 -17.08 39.63
N PRO A 365 34.36 -16.54 40.83
CA PRO A 365 33.69 -15.35 41.32
C PRO A 365 34.05 -14.17 40.41
N MET A 366 33.13 -13.82 39.51
CA MET A 366 33.23 -12.65 38.63
C MET A 366 32.41 -11.50 39.23
N HIS A 367 32.94 -10.28 39.14
CA HIS A 367 32.29 -9.08 39.65
C HIS A 367 31.15 -8.64 38.70
N PRO A 368 30.00 -8.19 39.25
CA PRO A 368 29.78 -7.77 40.63
C PRO A 368 29.30 -8.89 41.58
N ALA A 369 29.95 -8.98 42.75
CA ALA A 369 29.56 -9.84 43.86
C ALA A 369 29.74 -9.07 45.19
N PRO A 370 28.90 -9.32 46.22
CA PRO A 370 29.04 -8.68 47.52
C PRO A 370 30.41 -8.98 48.14
N ARG A 371 31.05 -7.97 48.74
CA ARG A 371 32.41 -8.09 49.30
C ARG A 371 32.48 -9.11 50.45
N HIS A 372 31.44 -9.18 51.28
CA HIS A 372 31.29 -10.12 52.38
C HIS A 372 29.79 -10.37 52.59
N ILE A 373 29.40 -11.63 52.81
CA ILE A 373 28.04 -12.03 53.18
C ILE A 373 28.13 -13.31 54.02
N THR A 374 27.40 -13.39 55.12
CA THR A 374 27.31 -14.61 55.92
C THR A 374 26.29 -15.58 55.31
N GLU A 375 26.43 -16.90 55.56
CA GLU A 375 25.44 -17.89 55.10
C GLU A 375 24.04 -17.63 55.69
N GLU A 376 23.97 -17.12 56.91
CA GLU A 376 22.73 -16.75 57.59
C GLU A 376 22.07 -15.54 56.92
N GLU A 377 22.83 -14.49 56.59
CA GLU A 377 22.32 -13.33 55.83
C GLU A 377 21.87 -13.71 54.43
N LEU A 378 22.64 -14.56 53.73
CA LEU A 378 22.28 -15.05 52.39
C LEU A 378 20.97 -15.83 52.43
N SER A 379 20.81 -16.75 53.38
CA SER A 379 19.58 -17.54 53.54
C SER A 379 18.36 -16.65 53.84
N VAL A 380 18.53 -15.62 54.67
CA VAL A 380 17.47 -14.64 54.95
C VAL A 380 17.12 -13.83 53.70
N LEU A 381 18.12 -13.36 52.94
CA LEU A 381 17.92 -12.60 51.71
C LEU A 381 17.24 -13.45 50.63
N GLU A 382 17.71 -14.68 50.40
CA GLU A 382 17.09 -15.61 49.46
C GLU A 382 15.65 -15.92 49.84
N GLY A 383 15.39 -16.23 51.12
CA GLY A 383 14.04 -16.48 51.62
C GLY A 383 13.11 -15.29 51.44
N CYS A 384 13.58 -14.07 51.74
CA CYS A 384 12.79 -12.84 51.58
C CYS A 384 12.54 -12.51 50.10
N LEU A 385 13.60 -12.48 49.27
CA LEU A 385 13.51 -12.10 47.86
C LEU A 385 12.74 -13.13 47.04
N HIS A 386 12.91 -14.43 47.31
CA HIS A 386 12.15 -15.47 46.61
C HIS A 386 10.67 -15.39 46.96
N ARG A 387 10.34 -15.14 48.23
CA ARG A 387 8.95 -14.92 48.66
C ARG A 387 8.35 -13.68 48.01
N TRP A 388 9.02 -12.53 48.06
CA TRP A 388 8.53 -11.30 47.44
C TRP A 388 8.40 -11.41 45.92
N ARG A 389 9.34 -12.06 45.24
CA ARG A 389 9.23 -12.34 43.80
C ARG A 389 7.96 -13.13 43.51
N THR A 390 7.74 -14.21 44.25
CA THR A 390 6.56 -15.07 44.08
C THR A 390 5.26 -14.31 44.38
N GLU A 391 5.24 -13.45 45.41
CA GLU A 391 4.10 -12.58 45.74
C GLU A 391 3.80 -11.61 44.58
N VAL A 392 4.82 -10.90 44.05
CA VAL A 392 4.67 -9.95 42.94
C VAL A 392 4.26 -10.64 41.63
N GLU A 393 4.85 -11.80 41.31
CA GLU A 393 4.48 -12.59 40.12
C GLU A 393 3.01 -13.05 40.20
N ASN A 394 2.57 -13.48 41.38
CA ASN A 394 1.18 -13.88 41.61
C ASN A 394 0.23 -12.68 41.50
N ASP A 395 0.54 -11.55 42.15
CA ASP A 395 -0.27 -10.33 42.10
C ASP A 395 -0.40 -9.81 40.66
N THR A 396 0.70 -9.82 39.89
CA THR A 396 0.73 -9.39 38.48
C THR A 396 -0.18 -10.29 37.63
N ARG A 397 -0.06 -11.62 37.80
CA ARG A 397 -0.90 -12.60 37.10
C ARG A 397 -2.38 -12.40 37.46
N ASP A 398 -2.71 -12.24 38.74
CA ASP A 398 -4.09 -12.08 39.21
C ASP A 398 -4.72 -10.78 38.69
N LEU A 399 -3.93 -9.69 38.60
CA LEU A 399 -4.34 -8.43 37.97
C LEU A 399 -4.60 -8.61 36.47
N GLN A 400 -3.68 -9.23 35.73
CA GLN A 400 -3.83 -9.50 34.30
C GLN A 400 -5.06 -10.38 34.01
N GLU A 401 -5.29 -11.42 34.81
CA GLU A 401 -6.48 -12.24 34.71
C GLU A 401 -7.77 -11.46 35.01
N SER A 402 -7.74 -10.59 36.02
CA SER A 402 -8.89 -9.74 36.38
C SER A 402 -9.25 -8.76 35.27
N ILE A 403 -8.24 -8.09 34.69
CA ILE A 403 -8.39 -7.20 33.52
C ILE A 403 -9.00 -7.99 32.34
N SER A 404 -8.45 -9.18 32.05
CA SER A 404 -8.93 -10.04 30.96
C SER A 404 -10.38 -10.49 31.17
N ARG A 405 -10.77 -10.82 32.40
CA ARG A 405 -12.17 -11.16 32.76
C ARG A 405 -13.11 -9.98 32.54
N ILE A 406 -12.71 -8.76 32.92
CA ILE A 406 -13.53 -7.56 32.74
C ILE A 406 -13.69 -7.23 31.25
N HIS A 407 -12.60 -7.24 30.46
CA HIS A 407 -12.67 -7.06 29.00
C HIS A 407 -13.67 -8.04 28.37
N ARG A 408 -13.56 -9.33 28.67
CA ARG A 408 -14.48 -10.36 28.17
C ARG A 408 -15.93 -10.11 28.60
N THR A 409 -16.15 -9.59 29.80
CA THR A 409 -17.50 -9.26 30.30
C THR A 409 -18.10 -8.09 29.52
N ILE A 410 -17.31 -7.05 29.23
CA ILE A 410 -17.73 -5.90 28.42
C ILE A 410 -18.04 -6.34 26.99
N GLU A 411 -17.16 -7.13 26.37
CA GLU A 411 -17.36 -7.67 25.01
C GLU A 411 -18.66 -8.48 24.88
N LEU A 412 -18.97 -9.32 25.88
CA LEU A 412 -20.14 -10.17 25.87
C LEU A 412 -21.41 -9.49 26.40
N MET A 413 -21.34 -8.23 26.83
CA MET A 413 -22.46 -7.53 27.50
C MET A 413 -23.74 -7.50 26.68
N TYR A 414 -23.64 -7.50 25.36
CA TYR A 414 -24.78 -7.44 24.43
C TYR A 414 -24.95 -8.72 23.60
N SER A 415 -24.27 -9.81 23.97
CA SER A 415 -24.35 -11.09 23.27
C SER A 415 -25.55 -11.95 23.70
N ASP A 416 -26.40 -11.42 24.56
CA ASP A 416 -27.63 -12.07 25.02
C ASP A 416 -28.60 -12.30 23.88
N LYS A 417 -29.37 -13.41 23.93
CA LYS A 417 -30.36 -13.75 22.90
C LYS A 417 -31.34 -12.61 22.60
N THR A 418 -31.70 -11.81 23.59
CA THR A 418 -32.63 -10.67 23.42
C THR A 418 -32.02 -9.48 22.67
N MET A 419 -30.70 -9.42 22.56
CA MET A 419 -29.92 -8.33 21.94
C MET A 419 -29.28 -8.73 20.60
N VAL A 420 -29.68 -9.88 20.05
CA VAL A 420 -29.22 -10.40 18.75
C VAL A 420 -30.41 -10.75 17.85
N GLN A 421 -31.48 -9.95 17.89
CA GLN A 421 -32.71 -10.19 17.15
C GLN A 421 -32.79 -9.38 15.86
N VAL A 422 -32.02 -8.32 15.66
CA VAL A 422 -32.05 -7.45 14.48
C VAL A 422 -30.69 -7.47 13.75
N PRO A 423 -30.39 -8.57 13.01
CA PRO A 423 -29.14 -8.71 12.26
C PRO A 423 -29.17 -7.93 10.94
N TYR A 424 -28.09 -7.22 10.68
CA TYR A 424 -27.81 -6.53 9.43
C TYR A 424 -26.51 -7.06 8.85
N ARG A 425 -26.56 -7.59 7.63
CA ARG A 425 -25.40 -8.16 6.92
C ARG A 425 -24.72 -7.07 6.09
N LEU A 426 -23.40 -6.99 6.18
CA LEU A 426 -22.61 -6.08 5.36
C LEU A 426 -22.71 -6.52 3.89
N HIS A 427 -23.27 -5.65 3.05
CA HIS A 427 -23.45 -5.88 1.63
C HIS A 427 -22.35 -5.24 0.80
N ALA A 428 -21.99 -3.99 1.09
CA ALA A 428 -20.96 -3.27 0.36
C ALA A 428 -20.13 -2.34 1.25
N VAL A 429 -18.88 -2.11 0.85
CA VAL A 429 -17.93 -1.18 1.48
C VAL A 429 -17.29 -0.34 0.38
N LEU A 430 -17.45 0.98 0.45
CA LEU A 430 -16.80 1.92 -0.45
C LEU A 430 -15.51 2.40 0.20
N VAL A 431 -14.40 2.20 -0.51
CA VAL A 431 -13.05 2.50 -0.05
C VAL A 431 -12.48 3.65 -0.87
N HIS A 432 -11.78 4.55 -0.16
CA HIS A 432 -11.11 5.70 -0.73
C HIS A 432 -9.62 5.66 -0.42
N GLU A 433 -8.78 5.81 -1.45
CA GLU A 433 -7.34 6.02 -1.33
C GLU A 433 -6.96 7.38 -1.89
N GLY A 434 -6.32 8.22 -1.06
CA GLY A 434 -5.91 9.56 -1.46
C GLY A 434 -6.28 10.65 -0.45
N GLN A 435 -6.19 11.89 -0.91
CA GLN A 435 -6.50 13.10 -0.15
C GLN A 435 -7.96 13.50 -0.36
N ALA A 436 -8.49 14.41 0.46
CA ALA A 436 -9.88 14.87 0.40
C ALA A 436 -10.35 15.24 -1.02
N ASN A 437 -9.51 15.98 -1.74
CA ASN A 437 -9.88 16.57 -3.03
C ASN A 437 -9.53 15.66 -4.22
N ALA A 438 -8.64 14.68 -4.02
CA ALA A 438 -8.15 13.82 -5.08
C ALA A 438 -7.79 12.44 -4.52
N GLY A 439 -8.45 11.43 -5.07
CA GLY A 439 -8.18 10.05 -4.75
C GLY A 439 -8.91 9.10 -5.67
N HIS A 440 -8.72 7.83 -5.38
CA HIS A 440 -9.28 6.72 -6.13
C HIS A 440 -10.29 5.97 -5.27
N TYR A 441 -11.45 5.69 -5.84
CA TYR A 441 -12.55 5.02 -5.18
C TYR A 441 -12.79 3.65 -5.81
N TRP A 442 -13.07 2.67 -4.97
CA TRP A 442 -13.55 1.35 -5.39
C TRP A 442 -14.52 0.79 -4.37
N ALA A 443 -15.22 -0.28 -4.73
CA ALA A 443 -16.17 -0.94 -3.85
C ALA A 443 -15.81 -2.41 -3.65
N TYR A 444 -15.97 -2.89 -2.42
CA TYR A 444 -16.14 -4.31 -2.14
C TYR A 444 -17.62 -4.60 -2.00
N ILE A 445 -18.12 -5.63 -2.67
CA ILE A 445 -19.52 -6.01 -2.66
C ILE A 445 -19.62 -7.51 -2.47
N TYR A 446 -20.48 -7.95 -1.56
CA TYR A 446 -20.72 -9.35 -1.30
C TYR A 446 -21.67 -9.94 -2.35
N ASP A 447 -21.17 -10.91 -3.11
CA ASP A 447 -21.97 -11.74 -4.01
C ASP A 447 -22.66 -12.84 -3.20
N HIS A 448 -23.97 -12.68 -2.98
CA HIS A 448 -24.81 -13.61 -2.22
C HIS A 448 -25.04 -14.95 -2.94
N HIS A 449 -24.88 -15.01 -4.26
CA HIS A 449 -25.00 -16.26 -5.03
C HIS A 449 -23.74 -17.11 -4.89
N GLN A 450 -22.57 -16.47 -4.97
CA GLN A 450 -21.27 -17.13 -4.86
C GLN A 450 -20.74 -17.20 -3.41
N ASN A 451 -21.45 -16.59 -2.45
CA ASN A 451 -21.05 -16.42 -1.05
C ASN A 451 -19.62 -15.88 -0.92
N ARG A 452 -19.29 -14.82 -1.67
CA ARG A 452 -17.92 -14.30 -1.78
C ARG A 452 -17.88 -12.79 -1.96
N TRP A 453 -16.84 -12.17 -1.42
CA TRP A 453 -16.50 -10.77 -1.68
C TRP A 453 -15.95 -10.58 -3.10
N MET A 454 -16.45 -9.54 -3.77
CA MET A 454 -16.01 -9.12 -5.09
C MET A 454 -15.50 -7.68 -5.00
N LYS A 455 -14.34 -7.41 -5.61
CA LYS A 455 -13.73 -6.07 -5.69
C LYS A 455 -14.08 -5.46 -7.03
N TYR A 456 -14.81 -4.36 -7.00
CA TYR A 456 -15.22 -3.56 -8.15
C TYR A 456 -14.36 -2.32 -8.23
N ASN A 457 -13.34 -2.36 -9.10
CA ASN A 457 -12.40 -1.28 -9.32
C ASN A 457 -12.44 -0.85 -10.80
N ASP A 458 -13.33 0.09 -11.10
CA ASP A 458 -13.64 0.56 -12.45
C ASP A 458 -13.92 -0.62 -13.42
N ILE A 459 -13.10 -0.78 -14.46
CA ILE A 459 -13.26 -1.83 -15.49
C ILE A 459 -12.89 -3.23 -14.98
N SER A 460 -12.26 -3.31 -13.81
CA SER A 460 -11.74 -4.55 -13.23
C SER A 460 -12.66 -5.01 -12.11
N VAL A 461 -13.38 -6.10 -12.35
CA VAL A 461 -14.12 -6.83 -11.32
C VAL A 461 -13.36 -8.10 -11.01
N THR A 462 -12.90 -8.25 -9.77
CA THR A 462 -12.09 -9.40 -9.34
C THR A 462 -12.69 -10.06 -8.11
N LYS A 463 -12.47 -11.37 -7.98
CA LYS A 463 -12.80 -12.11 -6.76
C LYS A 463 -11.88 -11.63 -5.63
N SER A 464 -12.42 -11.48 -4.44
CA SER A 464 -11.70 -11.03 -3.25
C SER A 464 -12.11 -11.84 -2.01
N THR A 465 -11.55 -11.47 -0.87
CA THR A 465 -11.68 -12.15 0.43
C THR A 465 -11.97 -11.12 1.52
N TRP A 466 -12.43 -11.60 2.68
CA TRP A 466 -12.67 -10.71 3.83
C TRP A 466 -11.36 -10.07 4.31
N GLU A 467 -10.27 -10.83 4.32
CA GLU A 467 -8.96 -10.38 4.77
C GLU A 467 -8.38 -9.27 3.87
N GLU A 468 -8.61 -9.36 2.55
CA GLU A 468 -8.26 -8.27 1.62
C GLU A 468 -9.12 -7.03 1.85
N LEU A 469 -10.43 -7.20 2.09
CA LEU A 469 -11.33 -6.09 2.41
C LEU A 469 -10.88 -5.39 3.70
N GLU A 470 -10.63 -6.13 4.79
CA GLU A 470 -10.19 -5.57 6.08
C GLU A 470 -8.92 -4.73 5.92
N ARG A 471 -7.92 -5.28 5.21
CA ARG A 471 -6.63 -4.61 4.97
C ARG A 471 -6.79 -3.27 4.24
N ASP A 472 -7.67 -3.20 3.24
CA ASP A 472 -7.90 -1.98 2.46
C ASP A 472 -8.89 -1.01 3.15
N SER A 473 -9.77 -1.51 4.03
CA SER A 473 -10.94 -0.77 4.50
C SER A 473 -10.83 -0.25 5.95
N PHE A 474 -10.18 -0.98 6.87
CA PHE A 474 -10.15 -0.57 8.28
C PHE A 474 -9.31 0.71 8.51
N GLY A 475 -8.30 0.95 7.67
CA GLY A 475 -7.28 1.98 7.88
C GLY A 475 -6.06 1.46 8.65
N GLY A 476 -5.00 2.26 8.71
CA GLY A 476 -3.77 1.97 9.46
C GLY A 476 -2.68 1.21 8.71
N TYR A 477 -3.01 0.44 7.66
CA TYR A 477 -2.04 -0.32 6.87
C TYR A 477 -1.59 0.36 5.57
N ARG A 478 -2.46 1.17 4.96
CA ARG A 478 -2.25 1.85 3.67
C ARG A 478 -2.92 3.24 3.69
N ASN A 479 -2.77 4.00 2.60
CA ASN A 479 -3.46 5.28 2.41
C ASN A 479 -4.96 5.13 2.09
N ALA A 480 -5.44 3.88 1.99
CA ALA A 480 -6.82 3.50 1.77
C ALA A 480 -7.59 3.35 3.09
N SER A 481 -8.87 3.73 3.08
CA SER A 481 -9.79 3.47 4.17
C SER A 481 -11.24 3.52 3.69
N ALA A 482 -12.13 2.81 4.40
CA ALA A 482 -13.56 2.85 4.14
C ALA A 482 -14.13 4.23 4.45
N TYR A 483 -15.00 4.68 3.54
CA TYR A 483 -15.75 5.93 3.61
C TYR A 483 -17.26 5.69 3.76
N CYS A 484 -17.79 4.61 3.20
CA CYS A 484 -19.20 4.26 3.35
C CYS A 484 -19.36 2.76 3.58
N LEU A 485 -20.19 2.39 4.56
CA LEU A 485 -20.60 1.01 4.81
C LEU A 485 -22.08 0.86 4.47
N MET A 486 -22.42 -0.23 3.80
CA MET A 486 -23.78 -0.52 3.37
C MET A 486 -24.19 -1.89 3.89
N TYR A 487 -25.15 -1.89 4.81
CA TYR A 487 -25.72 -3.09 5.41
C TYR A 487 -27.14 -3.33 4.89
N ILE A 488 -27.54 -4.59 4.83
CA ILE A 488 -28.89 -5.02 4.49
C ILE A 488 -29.48 -5.83 5.62
N ASN A 489 -30.79 -5.70 5.86
CA ASN A 489 -31.49 -6.47 6.88
C ASN A 489 -31.48 -7.97 6.49
N ASP A 490 -30.85 -8.80 7.33
CA ASP A 490 -30.66 -10.24 7.03
C ASP A 490 -31.96 -11.04 7.09
N LYS A 491 -33.04 -10.45 7.64
CA LYS A 491 -34.39 -11.05 7.65
C LYS A 491 -35.17 -10.80 6.37
N GLU A 492 -34.87 -9.72 5.65
CA GLU A 492 -35.60 -9.28 4.47
C GLU A 492 -34.99 -9.88 3.20
N GLN A 493 -35.31 -11.15 2.93
CA GLN A 493 -34.69 -11.90 1.84
C GLN A 493 -34.98 -11.34 0.44
N TYR A 494 -36.08 -10.60 0.26
CA TYR A 494 -36.45 -10.04 -1.05
C TYR A 494 -35.38 -9.10 -1.64
N LEU A 495 -34.56 -8.48 -0.78
CA LEU A 495 -33.45 -7.60 -1.16
C LEU A 495 -32.40 -8.31 -2.04
N ILE A 496 -32.28 -9.63 -1.90
CA ILE A 496 -31.24 -10.47 -2.52
C ILE A 496 -31.78 -11.70 -3.26
N GLN A 497 -33.09 -11.97 -3.20
CA GLN A 497 -33.71 -13.05 -3.97
C GLN A 497 -33.74 -12.70 -5.46
N GLU A 498 -33.60 -13.69 -6.35
CA GLU A 498 -33.78 -13.55 -7.80
C GLU A 498 -35.25 -13.66 -8.21
N GLU A 499 -35.61 -13.12 -9.38
CA GLU A 499 -36.98 -13.23 -9.90
C GLU A 499 -37.25 -14.59 -10.51
N PHE A 500 -38.50 -15.03 -10.43
CA PHE A 500 -38.99 -16.24 -11.08
C PHE A 500 -39.94 -15.89 -12.21
N ASN A 501 -39.85 -16.62 -13.31
CA ASN A 501 -40.81 -16.56 -14.38
C ASN A 501 -42.17 -17.06 -13.85
N LYS A 502 -43.20 -16.21 -13.93
CA LYS A 502 -44.55 -16.51 -13.39
C LYS A 502 -45.24 -17.67 -14.09
N GLU A 503 -44.85 -18.01 -15.33
CA GLU A 503 -45.46 -19.08 -16.13
C GLU A 503 -44.67 -20.39 -16.05
N THR A 504 -43.33 -20.32 -16.02
CA THR A 504 -42.46 -21.52 -16.04
C THR A 504 -41.92 -21.91 -14.67
N GLY A 505 -41.99 -21.02 -13.67
CA GLY A 505 -41.42 -21.22 -12.34
C GLY A 505 -39.88 -21.24 -12.31
N GLN A 506 -39.22 -20.96 -13.44
CA GLN A 506 -37.75 -20.93 -13.53
C GLN A 506 -37.20 -19.56 -13.13
N ILE A 507 -36.01 -19.54 -12.53
CA ILE A 507 -35.30 -18.31 -12.18
C ILE A 507 -34.98 -17.53 -13.47
N LEU A 508 -35.36 -16.25 -13.52
CA LEU A 508 -35.00 -15.34 -14.60
C LEU A 508 -33.53 -14.93 -14.42
N VAL A 509 -32.68 -15.22 -15.41
CA VAL A 509 -31.24 -14.93 -15.33
C VAL A 509 -30.82 -14.02 -16.48
N GLY A 510 -29.94 -13.06 -16.18
CA GLY A 510 -29.34 -12.18 -17.18
C GLY A 510 -30.38 -11.40 -17.98
N MET A 511 -30.32 -11.50 -19.31
CA MET A 511 -31.21 -10.76 -20.20
C MET A 511 -32.70 -11.07 -20.01
N ASP A 512 -33.05 -12.20 -19.41
CA ASP A 512 -34.45 -12.58 -19.20
C ASP A 512 -35.17 -11.75 -18.14
N THR A 513 -34.41 -11.10 -17.26
CA THR A 513 -34.92 -10.13 -16.27
C THR A 513 -35.26 -8.76 -16.86
N LEU A 514 -34.83 -8.47 -18.09
CA LEU A 514 -34.98 -7.14 -18.68
C LEU A 514 -36.36 -6.93 -19.34
N PRO A 515 -36.99 -5.77 -19.13
CA PRO A 515 -38.12 -5.28 -19.93
C PRO A 515 -37.82 -5.30 -21.43
N SER A 516 -38.87 -5.42 -22.25
CA SER A 516 -38.73 -5.60 -23.72
C SER A 516 -37.93 -4.50 -24.42
N ASP A 517 -38.16 -3.23 -24.07
CA ASP A 517 -37.46 -2.07 -24.61
C ASP A 517 -35.96 -2.08 -24.29
N LEU A 518 -35.62 -2.41 -23.04
CA LEU A 518 -34.23 -2.53 -22.59
C LEU A 518 -33.53 -3.77 -23.15
N ARG A 519 -34.26 -4.88 -23.29
CA ARG A 519 -33.75 -6.12 -23.88
C ARG A 519 -33.32 -5.90 -25.33
N ASP A 520 -34.11 -5.18 -26.11
CA ASP A 520 -33.79 -4.87 -27.50
C ASP A 520 -32.60 -3.90 -27.60
N TYR A 521 -32.52 -2.92 -26.71
CA TYR A 521 -31.37 -2.02 -26.60
C TYR A 521 -30.05 -2.78 -26.36
N VAL A 522 -30.04 -3.71 -25.40
CA VAL A 522 -28.85 -4.50 -25.06
C VAL A 522 -28.52 -5.52 -26.15
N LYS A 523 -29.51 -6.11 -26.83
CA LYS A 523 -29.28 -6.98 -27.99
C LYS A 523 -28.58 -6.23 -29.12
N GLU A 524 -29.03 -5.01 -29.43
CA GLU A 524 -28.41 -4.19 -30.46
C GLU A 524 -26.97 -3.81 -30.08
N ASP A 525 -26.73 -3.50 -28.80
CA ASP A 525 -25.37 -3.23 -28.32
C ASP A 525 -24.43 -4.44 -28.44
N ASN A 526 -24.92 -5.62 -28.06
CA ASN A 526 -24.19 -6.88 -28.21
C ASN A 526 -23.91 -7.21 -29.68
N LYS A 527 -24.86 -6.96 -30.58
CA LYS A 527 -24.69 -7.14 -32.01
C LYS A 527 -23.63 -6.19 -32.59
N ARG A 528 -23.60 -4.93 -32.13
CA ARG A 528 -22.53 -3.99 -32.51
C ARG A 528 -21.16 -4.49 -32.05
N PHE A 529 -21.07 -5.05 -30.84
CA PHE A 529 -19.82 -5.62 -30.34
C PHE A 529 -19.40 -6.91 -31.08
N GLU A 530 -20.34 -7.75 -31.49
CA GLU A 530 -20.05 -8.91 -32.34
C GLU A 530 -19.50 -8.48 -33.71
N LYS A 531 -20.11 -7.47 -34.34
CA LYS A 531 -19.59 -6.90 -35.59
C LYS A 531 -18.17 -6.36 -35.43
N GLU A 532 -17.87 -5.73 -34.29
CA GLU A 532 -16.52 -5.23 -33.97
C GLU A 532 -15.48 -6.38 -33.87
N LEU A 533 -15.87 -7.54 -33.33
CA LEU A 533 -15.03 -8.74 -33.30
C LEU A 533 -14.81 -9.31 -34.72
N GLU A 534 -15.86 -9.38 -35.53
CA GLU A 534 -15.80 -9.87 -36.91
C GLU A 534 -14.91 -8.97 -37.79
N GLU A 535 -15.04 -7.65 -37.66
CA GLU A 535 -14.20 -6.67 -38.36
C GLU A 535 -12.72 -6.82 -37.98
N TRP A 536 -12.43 -7.01 -36.68
CA TRP A 536 -11.07 -7.25 -36.21
C TRP A 536 -10.48 -8.56 -36.76
N ASP A 537 -11.25 -9.64 -36.78
CA ASP A 537 -10.81 -10.92 -37.34
C ASP A 537 -10.56 -10.83 -38.86
N ALA A 538 -11.41 -10.09 -39.58
CA ALA A 538 -11.24 -9.83 -41.00
C ALA A 538 -9.96 -9.01 -41.28
N GLU A 539 -9.69 -7.97 -40.49
CA GLU A 539 -8.45 -7.19 -40.60
C GLU A 539 -7.20 -8.03 -40.30
N LEU A 540 -7.27 -8.89 -39.28
CA LEU A 540 -6.18 -9.79 -38.92
C LEU A 540 -5.90 -10.80 -40.04
N ALA A 541 -6.95 -11.37 -40.64
CA ALA A 541 -6.85 -12.27 -41.78
C ALA A 541 -6.27 -11.57 -43.02
N GLN A 542 -6.69 -10.34 -43.29
CA GLN A 542 -6.16 -9.54 -44.41
C GLN A 542 -4.68 -9.21 -44.21
N LYS A 543 -4.26 -8.82 -43.00
CA LYS A 543 -2.84 -8.64 -42.65
C LYS A 543 -2.07 -9.93 -42.90
N THR A 544 -2.53 -11.06 -42.35
CA THR A 544 -1.88 -12.38 -42.54
C THR A 544 -1.79 -12.78 -44.02
N GLN A 545 -2.77 -12.43 -44.85
CA GLN A 545 -2.74 -12.70 -46.29
C GLN A 545 -1.75 -11.79 -47.04
N GLN A 546 -1.67 -10.51 -46.64
CA GLN A 546 -0.71 -9.55 -47.17
C GLN A 546 0.74 -9.94 -46.81
N GLU A 547 0.96 -10.44 -45.59
CA GLU A 547 2.22 -11.02 -45.12
C GLU A 547 2.64 -12.24 -45.93
N LYS A 548 1.69 -13.15 -46.20
CA LYS A 548 1.93 -14.33 -47.05
C LYS A 548 2.32 -13.94 -48.47
N LEU A 549 1.74 -12.88 -49.03
CA LEU A 549 2.12 -12.33 -50.35
C LEU A 549 3.52 -11.69 -50.33
N LEU A 550 3.89 -10.99 -49.26
CA LEU A 550 5.22 -10.41 -49.06
C LEU A 550 6.31 -11.48 -48.85
N SER A 551 5.94 -12.66 -48.32
CA SER A 551 6.85 -13.79 -48.06
C SER A 551 7.25 -14.61 -49.30
N GLN A 552 6.64 -14.39 -50.48
CA GLN A 552 6.91 -15.15 -51.72
C GLN A 552 8.08 -14.59 -52.55
N ILE A 553 8.77 -13.54 -52.08
CA ILE A 553 9.98 -13.00 -52.71
C ILE A 553 11.20 -13.68 -52.07
N PRO A 554 12.04 -14.42 -52.82
CA PRO A 554 13.22 -15.04 -52.24
C PRO A 554 14.28 -13.97 -51.97
N ARG A 555 14.49 -13.65 -50.69
CA ARG A 555 15.71 -13.01 -50.20
C ARG A 555 16.43 -13.99 -49.27
N ALA A 556 17.72 -14.18 -49.52
CA ALA A 556 18.65 -14.75 -48.54
C ALA A 556 18.52 -13.99 -47.20
N PRO A 557 18.85 -14.60 -46.05
CA PRO A 557 18.78 -13.92 -44.76
C PRO A 557 19.89 -12.86 -44.67
N ALA A 558 19.64 -11.70 -45.26
CA ALA A 558 20.43 -10.52 -45.04
C ALA A 558 20.27 -10.09 -43.57
N PRO A 559 21.32 -9.56 -42.92
CA PRO A 559 21.18 -9.01 -41.57
C PRO A 559 20.05 -7.98 -41.57
N SER A 560 19.13 -8.06 -40.61
CA SER A 560 18.10 -7.03 -40.50
C SER A 560 18.82 -5.67 -40.37
N PRO A 561 18.41 -4.64 -41.14
CA PRO A 561 19.00 -3.31 -41.02
C PRO A 561 18.97 -2.78 -39.57
N ALA A 562 17.99 -3.23 -38.78
CA ALA A 562 17.84 -2.89 -37.37
C ALA A 562 18.98 -3.40 -36.48
N ILE A 563 19.42 -4.65 -36.60
CA ILE A 563 20.53 -5.21 -35.78
C ILE A 563 21.83 -4.47 -36.08
N LYS A 564 22.09 -4.18 -37.36
CA LYS A 564 23.28 -3.41 -37.78
C LYS A 564 23.23 -1.97 -37.29
N LEU A 565 22.06 -1.34 -37.36
CA LEU A 565 21.89 0.05 -36.94
C LEU A 565 22.01 0.18 -35.42
N GLU A 566 21.49 -0.78 -34.66
CA GLU A 566 21.63 -0.81 -33.20
C GLU A 566 23.08 -1.03 -32.77
N TYR A 567 23.80 -1.98 -33.38
CA TYR A 567 25.25 -2.12 -33.14
C TYR A 567 26.01 -0.82 -33.44
N THR A 568 25.67 -0.15 -34.54
CA THR A 568 26.31 1.13 -34.92
C THR A 568 26.01 2.24 -33.90
N ARG A 569 24.79 2.27 -33.35
CA ARG A 569 24.39 3.21 -32.30
C ARG A 569 25.16 2.96 -31.00
N LEU A 570 25.25 1.70 -30.58
CA LEU A 570 25.98 1.30 -29.37
C LEU A 570 27.49 1.54 -29.48
N LEU A 571 28.06 1.32 -30.68
CA LEU A 571 29.46 1.64 -30.96
C LEU A 571 29.74 3.14 -30.87
N LYS A 572 28.82 3.99 -31.34
CA LYS A 572 28.94 5.45 -31.17
C LYS A 572 28.88 5.85 -29.70
N LEU A 573 27.92 5.31 -28.94
CA LEU A 573 27.80 5.56 -27.50
C LEU A 573 29.06 5.13 -26.72
N ALA A 574 29.70 4.03 -27.12
CA ALA A 574 30.94 3.59 -26.50
C ALA A 574 32.14 4.51 -26.78
N GLN A 575 32.08 5.32 -27.84
CA GLN A 575 33.13 6.24 -28.29
C GLN A 575 32.86 7.71 -27.90
N GLU A 576 31.66 8.01 -27.40
CA GLU A 576 31.29 9.34 -26.92
C GLU A 576 31.77 9.55 -25.48
N ASP A 577 32.33 10.73 -25.19
CA ASP A 577 32.58 11.18 -23.81
C ASP A 577 31.25 11.63 -23.19
N PRO A 578 30.69 10.90 -22.22
CA PRO A 578 29.40 11.25 -21.67
C PRO A 578 29.53 12.43 -20.69
N PRO A 579 28.46 13.24 -20.50
CA PRO A 579 28.43 14.24 -19.44
C PRO A 579 28.54 13.55 -18.06
N PRO A 580 29.03 14.24 -17.01
CA PRO A 580 29.24 13.66 -15.67
C PRO A 580 28.00 13.00 -15.07
N GLU A 581 26.82 13.42 -15.50
CA GLU A 581 25.51 12.93 -15.03
C GLU A 581 25.09 11.60 -15.69
N CYS A 582 25.90 11.07 -16.61
CA CYS A 582 25.55 9.96 -17.45
C CYS A 582 26.72 8.98 -17.60
N ASP A 583 26.47 7.70 -17.30
CA ASP A 583 27.38 6.62 -17.66
C ASP A 583 26.65 5.67 -18.62
N TYR A 584 27.10 5.62 -19.88
CA TYR A 584 26.49 4.76 -20.89
C TYR A 584 26.70 3.27 -20.63
N ARG A 585 27.68 2.89 -19.79
CA ARG A 585 27.91 1.50 -19.35
C ARG A 585 26.75 0.99 -18.49
N LEU A 586 26.12 1.87 -17.71
CA LEU A 586 24.93 1.55 -16.90
C LEU A 586 23.68 1.32 -17.74
N ARG A 587 23.63 1.90 -18.95
CA ARG A 587 22.46 1.83 -19.83
C ARG A 587 22.45 0.59 -20.71
N HIS A 588 23.62 0.03 -21.02
CA HIS A 588 23.71 -1.08 -21.96
C HIS A 588 25.01 -1.88 -21.81
N ALA A 589 24.90 -3.18 -21.47
CA ALA A 589 26.05 -4.06 -21.27
C ALA A 589 27.01 -4.13 -22.48
N ILE A 590 26.47 -4.03 -23.70
CA ILE A 590 27.29 -4.00 -24.93
C ILE A 590 28.22 -2.77 -24.99
N VAL A 591 27.84 -1.62 -24.42
CA VAL A 591 28.73 -0.45 -24.34
C VAL A 591 29.93 -0.76 -23.45
N TYR A 592 29.69 -1.38 -22.29
CA TYR A 592 30.76 -1.86 -21.40
C TYR A 592 31.67 -2.90 -22.09
N PHE A 593 31.09 -3.85 -22.83
CA PHE A 593 31.86 -4.85 -23.58
C PHE A 593 32.71 -4.22 -24.70
N ILE A 594 32.20 -3.21 -25.40
CA ILE A 594 32.95 -2.50 -26.44
C ILE A 594 34.12 -1.71 -25.82
N GLN A 595 33.89 -0.97 -24.74
CA GLN A 595 34.93 -0.17 -24.08
C GLN A 595 36.03 -1.04 -23.45
N ASN A 596 35.69 -2.25 -23.01
CA ASN A 596 36.62 -3.22 -22.45
C ASN A 596 37.15 -4.26 -23.45
N GLN A 597 36.96 -4.00 -24.76
CA GLN A 597 37.49 -4.82 -25.86
C GLN A 597 37.09 -6.31 -25.79
N ALA A 598 35.88 -6.61 -25.32
CA ALA A 598 35.39 -7.98 -25.26
C ALA A 598 35.38 -8.64 -26.66
N PRO A 599 35.57 -9.97 -26.74
CA PRO A 599 35.51 -10.71 -28.00
C PRO A 599 34.26 -10.38 -28.84
N LYS A 600 34.45 -10.19 -30.15
CA LYS A 600 33.35 -9.86 -31.08
C LYS A 600 32.19 -10.86 -31.02
N LYS A 601 32.48 -12.13 -30.72
CA LYS A 601 31.49 -13.20 -30.57
C LYS A 601 30.62 -13.02 -29.32
N ILE A 602 31.18 -12.52 -28.22
CA ILE A 602 30.43 -12.16 -27.00
C ILE A 602 29.49 -10.99 -27.30
N ILE A 603 29.99 -9.95 -27.99
CA ILE A 603 29.19 -8.79 -28.37
C ILE A 603 28.07 -9.19 -29.35
N GLU A 604 28.37 -10.00 -30.36
CA GLU A 604 27.41 -10.50 -31.35
C GLU A 604 26.31 -11.35 -30.69
N ARG A 605 26.69 -12.27 -29.81
CA ARG A 605 25.74 -13.10 -29.07
C ARG A 605 24.83 -12.24 -28.18
N THR A 606 25.41 -11.35 -27.38
CA THR A 606 24.66 -10.45 -26.48
C THR A 606 23.68 -9.58 -27.26
N LEU A 607 24.10 -9.06 -28.41
CA LEU A 607 23.23 -8.27 -29.29
C LEU A 607 22.07 -9.11 -29.85
N LEU A 608 22.35 -10.35 -30.27
CA LEU A 608 21.31 -11.22 -30.83
C LEU A 608 20.33 -11.71 -29.76
N GLU A 609 20.78 -11.96 -28.53
CA GLU A 609 19.93 -12.31 -27.38
C GLU A 609 18.91 -11.19 -27.09
N GLN A 610 19.32 -9.93 -27.23
CA GLN A 610 18.41 -8.78 -27.11
C GLN A 610 17.30 -8.76 -28.14
N PHE A 611 17.59 -9.19 -29.38
CA PHE A 611 16.57 -9.26 -30.43
C PHE A 611 15.81 -10.58 -30.43
N GLY A 612 16.30 -11.61 -29.74
CA GLY A 612 15.74 -12.97 -29.71
C GLY A 612 14.69 -13.21 -28.62
N ASP A 613 14.39 -12.23 -27.78
CA ASP A 613 13.44 -12.37 -26.67
C ASP A 613 11.99 -12.51 -27.13
N HIS A 614 11.28 -13.51 -26.60
CA HIS A 614 9.87 -13.80 -26.90
C HIS A 614 8.91 -12.66 -26.55
N ASN A 615 9.27 -11.78 -25.60
CA ASN A 615 8.48 -10.63 -25.17
C ASN A 615 8.47 -9.49 -26.20
N LEU A 616 9.33 -9.53 -27.22
CA LEU A 616 9.35 -8.55 -28.31
C LEU A 616 8.34 -8.87 -29.43
N SER A 617 7.47 -9.87 -29.27
CA SER A 617 6.59 -10.39 -30.33
C SER A 617 5.25 -9.63 -30.53
N PHE A 618 5.21 -8.35 -30.17
CA PHE A 618 3.99 -7.52 -30.17
C PHE A 618 3.52 -7.10 -31.58
N ASP A 619 4.44 -6.95 -32.54
CA ASP A 619 4.12 -6.71 -33.95
C ASP A 619 4.84 -7.70 -34.87
N GLU A 620 4.35 -7.80 -36.10
CA GLU A 620 4.88 -8.75 -37.07
C GLU A 620 6.34 -8.48 -37.50
N ARG A 621 6.74 -7.22 -37.54
CA ARG A 621 8.11 -6.83 -37.92
C ARG A 621 9.08 -7.23 -36.81
N CYS A 622 8.70 -7.05 -35.55
CA CYS A 622 9.45 -7.53 -34.40
C CYS A 622 9.48 -9.05 -34.34
N ARG A 623 8.38 -9.73 -34.70
CA ARG A 623 8.39 -11.21 -34.85
C ARG A 623 9.38 -11.68 -35.92
N ASN A 624 9.48 -10.96 -37.04
CA ASN A 624 10.44 -11.27 -38.10
C ASN A 624 11.89 -10.99 -37.69
N ILE A 625 12.15 -9.88 -36.99
CA ILE A 625 13.48 -9.57 -36.43
C ILE A 625 13.89 -10.62 -35.39
N MET A 626 12.97 -11.00 -34.50
CA MET A 626 13.16 -12.03 -33.48
C MET A 626 13.47 -13.39 -34.09
N LYS A 627 12.72 -13.82 -35.11
CA LYS A 627 13.01 -15.07 -35.83
C LYS A 627 14.40 -15.06 -36.49
N VAL A 628 14.80 -13.92 -37.07
CA VAL A 628 16.14 -13.76 -37.67
C VAL A 628 17.23 -13.77 -36.60
N ALA A 629 16.99 -13.17 -35.43
CA ALA A 629 17.92 -13.18 -34.31
C ALA A 629 18.05 -14.57 -33.68
N GLN A 630 16.94 -15.28 -33.44
CA GLN A 630 16.90 -16.66 -32.94
C GLN A 630 17.60 -17.64 -33.89
N ALA A 631 17.31 -17.57 -35.19
CA ALA A 631 17.98 -18.41 -36.19
C ALA A 631 19.50 -18.16 -36.22
N LYS A 632 19.96 -16.93 -35.95
CA LYS A 632 21.38 -16.62 -35.84
C LYS A 632 22.01 -17.08 -34.53
N LEU A 633 21.28 -17.00 -33.41
CA LEU A 633 21.72 -17.54 -32.12
C LEU A 633 21.93 -19.05 -32.20
N GLU A 634 21.03 -19.77 -32.87
CA GLU A 634 21.15 -21.22 -33.10
C GLU A 634 22.35 -21.60 -33.97
N MET A 635 22.86 -20.67 -34.79
CA MET A 635 24.07 -20.88 -35.60
C MET A 635 25.38 -20.65 -34.82
N ILE A 636 25.34 -20.00 -33.64
CA ILE A 636 26.51 -19.81 -32.78
C ILE A 636 26.72 -21.09 -31.97
N LYS A 637 27.81 -21.82 -32.26
CA LYS A 637 28.13 -23.04 -31.50
C LYS A 637 28.54 -22.70 -30.06
N PRO A 638 28.23 -23.56 -29.06
CA PRO A 638 28.62 -23.34 -27.66
C PRO A 638 30.11 -23.11 -27.47
N ASP A 639 30.95 -23.76 -28.28
CA ASP A 639 32.42 -23.68 -28.20
C ASP A 639 33.00 -22.38 -28.80
N GLU A 640 32.17 -21.56 -29.47
CA GLU A 640 32.60 -20.29 -30.10
C GLU A 640 32.51 -19.08 -29.17
N VAL A 641 31.89 -19.24 -28.00
CA VAL A 641 31.77 -18.19 -26.97
C VAL A 641 32.35 -18.73 -25.68
N ASN A 642 33.42 -18.09 -25.20
CA ASN A 642 33.98 -18.41 -23.89
C ASN A 642 33.00 -17.94 -22.81
N MET A 643 32.24 -18.88 -22.26
CA MET A 643 31.24 -18.60 -21.22
C MET A 643 31.88 -18.11 -19.92
N GLU A 644 33.12 -18.52 -19.62
CA GLU A 644 33.86 -18.07 -18.44
C GLU A 644 34.23 -16.59 -18.57
N GLU A 645 34.69 -16.16 -19.75
CA GLU A 645 34.98 -14.75 -20.07
C GLU A 645 33.70 -13.90 -20.16
N TYR A 646 32.58 -14.48 -20.63
CA TYR A 646 31.27 -13.84 -20.62
C TYR A 646 30.77 -13.60 -19.19
N GLU A 647 30.84 -14.61 -18.33
CA GLU A 647 30.44 -14.53 -16.92
C GLU A 647 31.33 -13.57 -16.14
N GLU A 648 32.64 -13.55 -16.41
CA GLU A 648 33.59 -12.60 -15.84
C GLU A 648 33.20 -11.15 -16.17
N HIS A 649 32.97 -10.84 -17.46
CA HIS A 649 32.53 -9.51 -17.89
C HIS A 649 31.15 -9.12 -17.35
N SER A 650 30.24 -10.09 -17.14
CA SER A 650 28.90 -9.87 -16.59
C SER A 650 28.92 -9.61 -15.08
N SER A 651 29.70 -10.39 -14.33
CA SER A 651 29.85 -10.26 -12.88
C SER A 651 30.49 -8.91 -12.49
N TYR A 652 31.38 -8.37 -13.33
CA TYR A 652 32.02 -7.07 -13.07
C TYR A 652 31.10 -5.87 -13.32
N LEU A 653 30.15 -5.96 -14.26
CA LEU A 653 29.11 -4.95 -14.41
C LEU A 653 28.19 -4.92 -13.19
N GLU A 654 27.83 -6.10 -12.66
CA GLU A 654 26.97 -6.23 -11.47
C GLU A 654 27.66 -5.72 -10.20
N ALA A 655 28.94 -6.06 -10.00
CA ALA A 655 29.72 -5.63 -8.84
C ALA A 655 30.26 -4.18 -8.92
N GLY A 656 30.54 -3.63 -10.11
CA GLY A 656 30.96 -2.22 -10.19
C GLY A 656 29.81 -1.25 -9.92
N CYS A 657 28.64 -1.53 -10.51
CA CYS A 657 27.53 -0.60 -10.56
C CYS A 657 26.70 -0.60 -9.26
N THR A 658 26.45 -1.77 -8.69
CA THR A 658 25.56 -1.91 -7.51
C THR A 658 26.21 -1.34 -6.24
N TRP A 659 27.53 -1.41 -6.15
CA TRP A 659 28.27 -0.87 -5.01
C TRP A 659 28.33 0.66 -5.06
N MET A 660 28.68 1.25 -6.21
CA MET A 660 28.70 2.70 -6.40
C MET A 660 27.31 3.37 -6.25
N LEU A 661 26.23 2.66 -6.59
CA LEU A 661 24.87 3.20 -6.44
C LEU A 661 24.36 3.17 -5.00
N ASN A 662 24.65 2.11 -4.23
CA ASN A 662 24.33 2.09 -2.81
C ASN A 662 25.20 3.07 -2.00
N LEU A 663 26.48 3.24 -2.42
CA LEU A 663 27.44 4.24 -1.91
C LEU A 663 26.81 5.61 -1.70
N MET A 664 26.17 6.11 -2.75
CA MET A 664 25.76 7.51 -2.85
C MET A 664 24.32 7.69 -2.37
N LEU A 665 23.47 6.66 -2.47
CA LEU A 665 22.13 6.66 -1.87
C LEU A 665 22.17 6.75 -0.35
N LEU A 666 23.02 5.97 0.31
CA LEU A 666 23.13 5.98 1.77
C LEU A 666 23.76 7.28 2.29
N PHE A 667 24.69 7.86 1.53
CA PHE A 667 25.27 9.16 1.84
C PHE A 667 24.25 10.31 1.73
N LEU A 668 23.38 10.29 0.71
CA LEU A 668 22.29 11.26 0.51
C LEU A 668 21.19 11.18 1.57
N HIS A 669 21.02 10.02 2.23
CA HIS A 669 20.05 9.80 3.31
C HIS A 669 20.65 9.99 4.72
N SER A 670 21.86 10.55 4.84
CA SER A 670 22.57 10.74 6.12
C SER A 670 22.74 9.46 6.94
N SER A 671 22.69 8.30 6.28
CA SER A 671 22.79 6.97 6.91
C SER A 671 24.23 6.47 6.86
N TYR A 672 25.13 7.23 7.48
CA TYR A 672 26.58 7.04 7.37
C TYR A 672 27.08 5.68 7.90
N MET A 673 26.43 5.13 8.93
CA MET A 673 26.81 3.83 9.50
C MET A 673 26.64 2.69 8.50
N GLU A 674 25.53 2.70 7.75
CA GLU A 674 25.29 1.72 6.69
C GLU A 674 26.19 1.99 5.49
N ALA A 675 26.39 3.27 5.12
CA ALA A 675 27.19 3.68 3.96
C ALA A 675 28.66 3.23 4.04
N LEU A 676 29.28 3.29 5.23
CA LEU A 676 30.71 3.04 5.41
C LEU A 676 31.16 1.66 4.93
N LEU A 677 30.39 0.61 5.22
CA LEU A 677 30.73 -0.75 4.80
C LEU A 677 30.66 -0.89 3.28
N TYR A 678 29.64 -0.31 2.63
CA TYR A 678 29.57 -0.29 1.17
C TYR A 678 30.74 0.49 0.55
N LEU A 679 31.18 1.59 1.17
CA LEU A 679 32.33 2.40 0.72
C LEU A 679 33.64 1.62 0.73
N ILE A 680 33.89 0.85 1.78
CA ILE A 680 35.12 0.08 1.93
C ILE A 680 35.21 -1.03 0.89
N TYR A 681 34.15 -1.82 0.75
CA TYR A 681 34.10 -2.87 -0.25
C TYR A 681 34.06 -2.30 -1.68
N ALA A 682 33.36 -1.20 -1.92
CA ALA A 682 33.35 -0.55 -3.23
C ALA A 682 34.76 -0.13 -3.64
N TYR A 683 35.53 0.49 -2.74
CA TYR A 683 36.92 0.88 -2.99
C TYR A 683 37.81 -0.33 -3.31
N GLN A 684 37.75 -1.38 -2.48
CA GLN A 684 38.55 -2.60 -2.68
C GLN A 684 38.21 -3.31 -4.01
N ASN A 685 36.93 -3.46 -4.34
CA ASN A 685 36.49 -4.03 -5.62
C ASN A 685 36.88 -3.14 -6.80
N ASN A 686 36.74 -1.81 -6.66
CA ASN A 686 37.10 -0.87 -7.71
C ASN A 686 38.59 -0.92 -8.06
N LYS A 687 39.45 -1.06 -7.05
CA LYS A 687 40.89 -1.23 -7.24
C LYS A 687 41.22 -2.50 -8.01
N GLU A 688 40.55 -3.61 -7.69
CA GLU A 688 40.69 -4.85 -8.46
C GLU A 688 40.21 -4.68 -9.91
N LEU A 689 39.08 -4.00 -10.13
CA LEU A 689 38.54 -3.73 -11.46
C LEU A 689 39.49 -2.88 -12.31
N LEU A 690 39.98 -1.76 -11.76
CA LEU A 690 40.91 -0.85 -12.44
C LEU A 690 42.23 -1.53 -12.78
N SER A 691 42.70 -2.49 -11.96
CA SER A 691 43.90 -3.29 -12.26
C SER A 691 43.77 -4.13 -13.53
N LYS A 692 42.53 -4.49 -13.92
CA LYS A 692 42.19 -5.28 -15.11
C LYS A 692 41.82 -4.42 -16.32
N GLY A 693 41.71 -3.11 -16.17
CA GLY A 693 41.50 -2.15 -17.25
C GLY A 693 40.85 -0.83 -16.81
N PRO A 694 41.18 0.31 -17.45
CA PRO A 694 40.74 1.63 -17.01
C PRO A 694 39.22 1.86 -17.13
N TYR A 695 38.54 1.14 -18.02
CA TYR A 695 37.10 1.24 -18.23
C TYR A 695 36.29 0.16 -17.48
N ARG A 696 36.96 -0.66 -16.66
CA ARG A 696 36.33 -1.70 -15.85
C ARG A 696 35.80 -1.18 -14.51
N GLY A 697 36.40 -0.12 -13.98
CA GLY A 697 36.02 0.52 -12.71
C GLY A 697 35.46 1.95 -12.86
N HIS A 698 35.26 2.59 -11.73
CA HIS A 698 34.85 3.98 -11.53
C HIS A 698 36.03 4.82 -10.99
N ASP A 699 35.83 6.13 -10.90
CA ASP A 699 36.85 7.07 -10.41
C ASP A 699 37.28 6.73 -8.97
N GLU A 700 38.56 6.41 -8.80
CA GLU A 700 39.15 6.02 -7.51
C GLU A 700 39.20 7.20 -6.53
N GLU A 701 39.52 8.42 -7.01
CA GLU A 701 39.62 9.62 -6.16
C GLU A 701 38.26 10.00 -5.58
N LEU A 702 37.20 9.83 -6.37
CA LEU A 702 35.81 10.07 -5.93
C LEU A 702 35.39 9.12 -4.81
N ILE A 703 35.65 7.81 -4.96
CA ILE A 703 35.30 6.81 -3.94
C ILE A 703 36.14 7.03 -2.67
N SER A 704 37.43 7.32 -2.82
CA SER A 704 38.32 7.72 -1.72
C SER A 704 37.78 8.93 -0.94
N HIS A 705 37.31 9.97 -1.65
CA HIS A 705 36.75 11.18 -1.03
C HIS A 705 35.52 10.87 -0.16
N TYR A 706 34.51 10.19 -0.70
CA TYR A 706 33.31 9.86 0.07
C TYR A 706 33.58 8.90 1.23
N ARG A 707 34.58 8.02 1.09
CA ARG A 707 35.01 7.12 2.16
C ARG A 707 35.54 7.92 3.35
N ARG A 708 36.41 8.92 3.09
CA ARG A 708 36.91 9.84 4.13
C ARG A 708 35.79 10.66 4.76
N GLU A 709 34.96 11.29 3.94
CA GLU A 709 33.86 12.14 4.42
C GLU A 709 32.89 11.35 5.32
N CYS A 710 32.58 10.10 4.95
CA CYS A 710 31.72 9.24 5.76
C CYS A 710 32.33 8.95 7.14
N LEU A 711 33.65 8.68 7.20
CA LEU A 711 34.36 8.46 8.46
C LEU A 711 34.40 9.73 9.32
N LEU A 712 34.69 10.89 8.73
CA LEU A 712 34.70 12.17 9.43
C LEU A 712 33.31 12.53 9.97
N LYS A 713 32.23 12.32 9.21
CA LYS A 713 30.85 12.56 9.66
C LYS A 713 30.44 11.61 10.79
N LEU A 714 30.81 10.33 10.71
CA LEU A 714 30.56 9.38 11.79
C LEU A 714 31.36 9.73 13.05
N ASN A 715 32.61 10.19 12.89
CA ASN A 715 33.44 10.64 14.00
C ASN A 715 32.82 11.86 14.71
N GLU A 716 32.35 12.85 13.96
CA GLU A 716 31.64 14.00 14.53
C GLU A 716 30.34 13.61 15.22
N HIS A 717 29.57 12.67 14.65
CA HIS A 717 28.36 12.17 15.29
C HIS A 717 28.66 11.43 16.60
N ALA A 718 29.68 10.56 16.61
CA ALA A 718 30.13 9.86 17.80
C ALA A 718 30.67 10.81 18.87
N ALA A 719 31.40 11.86 18.48
CA ALA A 719 31.87 12.90 19.38
C ALA A 719 30.70 13.71 19.98
N ALA A 720 29.69 14.05 19.19
CA ALA A 720 28.48 14.73 19.69
C ALA A 720 27.70 13.88 20.69
N LEU A 721 27.58 12.57 20.44
CA LEU A 721 26.97 11.62 21.37
C LEU A 721 27.79 11.48 22.67
N PHE A 722 29.12 11.56 22.58
CA PHE A 722 29.99 11.57 23.74
C PHE A 722 29.86 12.86 24.57
N GLU A 723 29.68 14.01 23.92
CA GLU A 723 29.49 15.32 24.55
C GLU A 723 28.14 15.49 25.25
N SER A 724 27.15 14.65 24.93
CA SER A 724 25.81 14.68 25.55
C SER A 724 25.85 14.47 27.08
N GLY A 725 26.83 13.73 27.57
CA GLY A 725 26.94 13.31 28.97
C GLY A 725 25.93 12.24 29.40
N ASP A 726 24.99 11.84 28.53
CA ASP A 726 24.04 10.76 28.81
C ASP A 726 24.73 9.40 28.64
N ASP A 727 24.62 8.52 29.64
CA ASP A 727 25.35 7.26 29.66
C ASP A 727 25.01 6.35 28.46
N GLN A 728 23.77 6.38 27.96
CA GLN A 728 23.34 5.59 26.82
C GLN A 728 23.87 6.18 25.50
N GLU A 729 23.79 7.50 25.34
CA GLU A 729 24.34 8.18 24.16
C GLU A 729 25.86 8.08 24.09
N VAL A 730 26.57 8.28 25.20
CA VAL A 730 28.02 8.09 25.31
C VAL A 730 28.42 6.68 24.93
N ASN A 731 27.70 5.65 25.41
CA ASN A 731 27.96 4.26 25.05
C ASN A 731 27.71 4.03 23.54
N ASN A 732 26.66 4.60 22.97
CA ASN A 732 26.38 4.50 21.54
C ASN A 732 27.49 5.15 20.69
N GLY A 733 27.98 6.33 21.09
CA GLY A 733 29.10 7.01 20.43
C GLY A 733 30.39 6.18 20.46
N LEU A 734 30.71 5.57 21.60
CA LEU A 734 31.87 4.68 21.73
C LEU A 734 31.72 3.36 20.97
N ILE A 735 30.50 2.82 20.81
CA ILE A 735 30.23 1.65 19.96
C ILE A 735 30.53 1.99 18.50
N ILE A 736 30.08 3.16 18.01
CA ILE A 736 30.39 3.62 16.64
C ILE A 736 31.90 3.72 16.43
N MET A 737 32.63 4.30 17.39
CA MET A 737 34.08 4.39 17.29
C MET A 737 34.77 3.01 17.29
N ASN A 738 34.41 2.13 18.23
CA ASN A 738 35.11 0.84 18.42
C ASN A 738 34.77 -0.21 17.36
N GLU A 739 33.50 -0.30 16.93
CA GLU A 739 33.06 -1.35 16.00
C GLU A 739 33.10 -0.92 14.53
N LEU A 740 33.06 0.39 14.24
CA LEU A 740 33.02 0.90 12.87
C LEU A 740 34.25 1.72 12.51
N ILE A 741 34.59 2.80 13.24
CA ILE A 741 35.66 3.72 12.81
C ILE A 741 37.05 3.12 13.02
N VAL A 742 37.40 2.73 14.25
CA VAL A 742 38.74 2.21 14.60
C VAL A 742 39.17 1.02 13.72
N PRO A 743 38.32 0.02 13.43
CA PRO A 743 38.66 -1.08 12.52
C PRO A 743 38.95 -0.65 11.08
N CYS A 744 38.46 0.52 10.65
CA CYS A 744 38.63 1.05 9.30
C CYS A 744 39.87 1.94 9.14
N LEU A 745 40.42 2.48 10.23
CA LEU A 745 41.59 3.36 10.18
C LEU A 745 42.82 2.69 9.55
N PRO A 746 43.13 1.40 9.82
CA PRO A 746 44.22 0.72 9.14
C PRO A 746 44.05 0.68 7.62
N LEU A 747 42.80 0.58 7.12
CA LEU A 747 42.53 0.52 5.68
C LEU A 747 42.85 1.83 4.95
N LEU A 748 42.88 2.97 5.66
CA LEU A 748 43.32 4.28 5.15
C LEU A 748 44.85 4.44 5.20
N LEU A 749 45.52 3.67 6.07
CA LEU A 749 46.95 3.77 6.33
C LEU A 749 47.78 2.71 5.57
N VAL A 750 47.14 1.71 4.96
CA VAL A 750 47.78 0.60 4.23
C VAL A 750 48.22 0.98 2.81
N ASP A 751 47.51 1.87 2.14
CA ASP A 751 47.87 2.32 0.79
C ASP A 751 48.85 3.50 0.90
N GLU A 752 50.12 3.28 0.55
CA GLU A 752 51.04 4.38 0.25
C GLU A 752 50.39 5.25 -0.82
N MET A 753 49.99 6.51 -0.50
CA MET A 753 50.01 7.71 -1.37
C MET A 753 48.87 8.74 -1.24
N GLU A 754 47.85 8.61 -0.37
CA GLU A 754 46.88 9.70 -0.17
C GLU A 754 47.17 10.52 1.10
N GLU A 755 47.87 11.66 0.97
CA GLU A 755 48.08 12.63 2.07
C GLU A 755 46.75 13.03 2.75
N LYS A 756 45.66 13.06 1.98
CA LYS A 756 44.28 13.34 2.44
C LYS A 756 43.75 12.29 3.43
N ASP A 757 44.11 11.01 3.27
CA ASP A 757 43.67 9.93 4.18
C ASP A 757 44.37 10.02 5.53
N ILE A 758 45.68 10.32 5.53
CA ILE A 758 46.45 10.55 6.75
C ILE A 758 45.90 11.74 7.51
N VAL A 759 45.62 12.85 6.81
CA VAL A 759 45.02 14.05 7.42
C VAL A 759 43.67 13.73 8.07
N ALA A 760 42.78 12.99 7.40
CA ALA A 760 41.49 12.62 7.96
C ALA A 760 41.63 11.74 9.24
N VAL A 761 42.59 10.81 9.27
CA VAL A 761 42.88 10.00 10.47
C VAL A 761 43.40 10.88 11.62
N GLU A 762 44.30 11.81 11.32
CA GLU A 762 44.84 12.73 12.32
C GLU A 762 43.78 13.73 12.81
N ASP A 763 42.86 14.18 11.96
CA ASP A 763 41.73 15.03 12.37
C ASP A 763 40.82 14.31 13.35
N MET A 764 40.49 13.03 13.10
CA MET A 764 39.73 12.21 14.04
C MET A 764 40.49 12.02 15.37
N ARG A 765 41.79 11.71 15.32
CA ARG A 765 42.63 11.60 16.53
C ARG A 765 42.67 12.89 17.33
N ASN A 766 42.91 14.02 16.66
CA ASN A 766 42.97 15.34 17.28
C ASN A 766 41.65 15.72 17.93
N ARG A 767 40.51 15.37 17.30
CA ARG A 767 39.17 15.61 17.85
C ARG A 767 39.00 14.93 19.21
N TRP A 768 39.35 13.66 19.35
CA TRP A 768 39.22 12.92 20.61
C TRP A 768 40.30 13.27 21.62
N CYS A 769 41.53 13.55 21.17
CA CYS A 769 42.61 14.02 22.04
C CYS A 769 42.31 15.42 22.62
N SER A 770 41.48 16.25 21.96
CA SER A 770 41.12 17.58 22.46
C SER A 770 40.38 17.55 23.80
N TYR A 771 39.77 16.42 24.16
CA TYR A 771 39.12 16.21 25.46
C TYR A 771 40.12 15.98 26.61
N LEU A 772 41.38 15.67 26.31
CA LEU A 772 42.41 15.50 27.32
C LEU A 772 42.69 16.83 28.04
N GLY A 773 42.42 16.87 29.34
CA GLY A 773 42.65 18.05 30.19
C GLY A 773 41.46 19.00 30.29
N GLN A 774 40.30 18.66 29.71
CA GLN A 774 39.04 19.37 29.96
C GLN A 774 38.38 18.86 31.26
N GLU A 775 37.67 19.73 31.98
CA GLU A 775 36.87 19.31 33.14
C GLU A 775 35.65 18.50 32.67
N MET A 776 35.51 17.26 33.14
CA MET A 776 34.41 16.35 32.81
C MET A 776 34.09 15.40 33.97
N GLU A 777 32.92 14.76 33.92
CA GLU A 777 32.49 13.79 34.93
C GLU A 777 33.44 12.56 35.00
N PRO A 778 33.68 11.98 36.20
CA PRO A 778 34.64 10.89 36.37
C PRO A 778 34.36 9.65 35.51
N ASN A 779 33.09 9.33 35.26
CA ASN A 779 32.66 8.20 34.42
C ASN A 779 33.01 8.43 32.93
N LEU A 780 32.85 9.66 32.42
CA LEU A 780 33.26 10.02 31.06
C LEU A 780 34.77 10.02 30.91
N GLN A 781 35.49 10.50 31.94
CA GLN A 781 36.95 10.50 31.95
C GLN A 781 37.53 9.08 31.92
N GLU A 782 36.94 8.15 32.67
CA GLU A 782 37.30 6.73 32.64
C GLU A 782 37.06 6.12 31.25
N LYS A 783 35.86 6.29 30.68
CA LYS A 783 35.52 5.79 29.34
C LYS A 783 36.43 6.36 28.23
N LEU A 784 36.79 7.65 28.32
CA LEU A 784 37.73 8.28 27.39
C LEU A 784 39.15 7.69 27.52
N THR A 785 39.60 7.47 28.75
CA THR A 785 40.92 6.88 29.04
C THR A 785 41.04 5.46 28.51
N ASP A 786 39.97 4.68 28.59
CA ASP A 786 39.90 3.31 28.05
C ASP A 786 39.83 3.27 26.51
N PHE A 787 39.23 4.29 25.89
CA PHE A 787 39.03 4.36 24.45
C PHE A 787 40.27 4.88 23.70
N LEU A 788 40.90 5.96 24.17
CA LEU A 788 41.99 6.65 23.46
C LEU A 788 43.15 5.75 23.01
N PRO A 789 43.63 4.77 23.80
CA PRO A 789 44.68 3.85 23.35
C PRO A 789 44.32 3.10 22.06
N LYS A 790 43.05 2.72 21.88
CA LYS A 790 42.56 2.00 20.69
C LYS A 790 42.57 2.86 19.43
N LEU A 791 42.33 4.17 19.58
CA LEU A 791 42.35 5.15 18.50
C LEU A 791 43.78 5.57 18.10
N LEU A 792 44.71 5.55 19.06
CA LEU A 792 46.10 5.93 18.83
C LEU A 792 46.95 4.76 18.32
N ASP A 793 46.69 3.53 18.76
CA ASP A 793 47.42 2.32 18.39
C ASP A 793 46.57 1.34 17.55
N CYS A 794 46.00 1.81 16.45
CA CYS A 794 45.17 1.00 15.55
C CYS A 794 45.96 -0.06 14.75
N SER A 795 47.24 -0.30 15.08
CA SER A 795 48.19 -0.99 14.20
C SER A 795 48.09 -2.52 14.17
N THR A 796 47.22 -3.14 15.00
CA THR A 796 47.32 -4.59 15.28
C THR A 796 46.08 -5.45 15.02
N GLU A 797 44.89 -4.90 14.73
CA GLU A 797 43.70 -5.71 14.42
C GLU A 797 42.94 -5.18 13.20
N ILE A 798 43.38 -5.58 12.00
CA ILE A 798 42.50 -5.51 10.81
C ILE A 798 41.41 -6.56 11.03
N LYS A 799 40.27 -6.16 11.59
CA LYS A 799 39.08 -7.01 11.64
C LYS A 799 38.65 -7.21 10.19
N GLY A 800 38.91 -8.40 9.63
CA GLY A 800 38.40 -8.74 8.30
C GLY A 800 36.88 -8.66 8.33
N PHE A 801 36.30 -7.74 7.57
CA PHE A 801 34.87 -7.77 7.30
C PHE A 801 34.61 -9.08 6.54
N ASN A 802 34.08 -10.09 7.22
CA ASN A 802 34.04 -11.47 6.69
C ASN A 802 32.90 -11.68 5.70
N ASP A 803 31.89 -10.80 5.66
CA ASP A 803 30.74 -10.93 4.77
C ASP A 803 30.43 -9.60 4.06
N PRO A 804 30.37 -9.57 2.71
CA PRO A 804 29.95 -8.38 1.97
C PRO A 804 28.49 -8.04 2.31
N PRO A 805 28.12 -6.75 2.45
CA PRO A 805 26.73 -6.36 2.64
C PRO A 805 25.86 -6.89 1.50
N LYS A 806 24.64 -7.34 1.83
CA LYS A 806 23.69 -7.86 0.85
C LYS A 806 23.27 -6.75 -0.11
N LEU A 807 23.65 -6.90 -1.38
CA LEU A 807 23.27 -5.98 -2.44
C LEU A 807 21.77 -6.13 -2.74
N PRO A 808 20.98 -5.04 -2.73
CA PRO A 808 19.62 -5.05 -3.25
C PRO A 808 19.63 -5.31 -4.76
N SER A 809 18.71 -6.14 -5.24
CA SER A 809 18.52 -6.36 -6.68
C SER A 809 17.77 -5.17 -7.29
N TYR A 810 18.48 -4.28 -7.97
CA TYR A 810 17.89 -3.15 -8.68
C TYR A 810 17.75 -3.45 -10.18
N SER A 811 16.69 -2.96 -10.80
CA SER A 811 16.59 -2.96 -12.26
C SER A 811 17.58 -1.97 -12.88
N THR A 812 18.01 -2.22 -14.11
CA THR A 812 18.91 -1.34 -14.87
C THR A 812 18.38 0.10 -14.97
N HIS A 813 17.05 0.27 -15.06
CA HIS A 813 16.42 1.58 -15.08
C HIS A 813 16.51 2.30 -13.74
N GLU A 814 16.22 1.61 -12.63
CA GLU A 814 16.38 2.18 -11.29
C GLU A 814 17.83 2.56 -11.03
N LEU A 815 18.79 1.72 -11.46
CA LEU A 815 20.21 2.01 -11.38
C LEU A 815 20.56 3.29 -12.17
N CYS A 816 20.08 3.43 -13.41
CA CYS A 816 20.32 4.63 -14.23
C CYS A 816 19.70 5.90 -13.64
N GLU A 817 18.45 5.81 -13.17
CA GLU A 817 17.74 6.96 -12.60
C GLU A 817 18.37 7.42 -11.29
N ARG A 818 18.71 6.48 -10.41
CA ARG A 818 19.41 6.75 -9.16
C ARG A 818 20.78 7.39 -9.44
N TYR A 819 21.55 6.86 -10.39
CA TYR A 819 22.87 7.40 -10.75
C TYR A 819 22.76 8.84 -11.26
N ALA A 820 21.81 9.12 -12.16
CA ALA A 820 21.59 10.46 -12.68
C ALA A 820 21.20 11.46 -11.58
N ARG A 821 20.29 11.10 -10.67
CA ARG A 821 19.90 11.95 -9.53
C ARG A 821 21.08 12.24 -8.59
N ILE A 822 21.90 11.23 -8.36
CA ILE A 822 23.08 11.31 -7.52
C ILE A 822 24.13 12.26 -8.13
N MET A 823 24.49 12.07 -9.41
CA MET A 823 25.48 12.92 -10.07
C MET A 823 25.01 14.37 -10.21
N LEU A 824 23.69 14.59 -10.36
CA LEU A 824 23.08 15.92 -10.30
C LEU A 824 23.12 16.56 -8.90
N SER A 825 23.16 15.74 -7.84
CA SER A 825 23.38 16.23 -6.48
C SER A 825 24.84 16.63 -6.26
N LEU A 826 25.78 15.83 -6.78
CA LEU A 826 27.21 16.10 -6.66
C LEU A 826 27.67 17.33 -7.45
N SER A 827 27.07 17.59 -8.62
CA SER A 827 27.39 18.77 -9.42
C SER A 827 26.98 20.10 -8.78
N ARG A 828 26.11 20.07 -7.75
CA ARG A 828 25.66 21.23 -6.96
C ARG A 828 26.56 21.54 -5.76
N THR A 829 27.53 20.68 -5.45
CA THR A 829 28.53 20.89 -4.39
C THR A 829 29.70 21.75 -4.91
N PRO A 830 30.25 22.69 -4.10
CA PRO A 830 31.37 23.56 -4.52
C PRO A 830 32.63 22.80 -4.92
N ALA A 831 33.48 23.43 -5.73
CA ALA A 831 34.60 22.80 -6.44
C ALA A 831 35.70 22.16 -5.58
N ASP A 832 35.76 22.41 -4.27
CA ASP A 832 36.70 21.73 -3.36
C ASP A 832 36.27 20.29 -2.98
N GLY A 833 35.07 19.86 -3.40
CA GLY A 833 34.55 18.50 -3.20
C GLY A 833 34.00 17.87 -4.48
N ARG A 834 34.57 18.20 -5.65
CA ARG A 834 34.23 17.56 -6.93
C ARG A 834 35.23 16.48 -7.31
#